data_AF-A0A4Y9QFL2-F1
#
_entry.id   AF-A0A4Y9QFL2-F1
#
_cell.length_a   1.000
_cell.length_b   1.000
_cell.length_c   1.000
_cell.angle_alpha   90.00
_cell.angle_beta   90.00
_cell.angle_gamma   90.00
#
_symmetry.space_group_name_H-M   'P 1'
#
loop_
_entity.id
_entity.type
_entity.pdbx_description
1 polymer ?
#
loop_
_entity_poly.entity_id
_entity_poly.type
_entity_poly.pdbx_seq_one_letter_code
_entity_poly.pdbx_strand_id
1 'polypeptide(L)'
;MDVVPRPTRTVSPPPTIASLWAEVSGDEMTDATLEWPADVFALVGSVLGRTHAYRFAVSPPAGLHWPPGGAASWNSTVCGAAESWAAWAEAPEGPPPALVADAWAVLRDGASATLDDIADGRNWAVCEALLTLLAASDETCAGVAAALDPVRESGYRFRARADELLSRTGSLSLLPTHRLRVLPKVRTPPGGISFRSLSRYLCIRGPSVDVAWHKVPARRSGLGQQQANVLLMPWPLRVRQRDFRPLPGSVHRAENEPFGVFEFAPTEGFDLDLVERTLRGALDEVDGVDAVIFPESCVPVGDIEPLEALLAHYGVTVLLAGARETTTTPGRLPANWLHQGVHVGGCWAHYRQNKHHRWFLDESQINQYHLAGALHPSVRWWEAMEVPRRSLQFLELSEGLTLVTVVCEDLARMDEVAELIRDVGPTLVVTVLLDGPQLATRWTARYAGVLADDPGTAVLTLTAHGMVERSRPTGMPPSTVVALWKDPTRGLREISLEPGATGVLISLAATRARRRVADGRTPVDNATGLMVAGVFPVAPAQEVVPHAGGERTVTGAALDAPDLTIVTAWSDAVAEALEHAPEQVDALVDDARPGTPWRRDLGLPEPSEPLAEALTAVADIVEAVQPGGKVPRDAAILALLQTASADGPAAASLARAVLRSALEARQDARAVISRHG
;
A
#
# COMPACT_ATOMS: atom_id res chain seq x y z
N MET A 1 23.27 -10.58 61.12
CA MET A 1 22.17 -9.97 60.36
C MET A 1 21.83 -10.94 59.25
N ASP A 2 20.85 -11.81 59.51
CA ASP A 2 20.37 -12.78 58.54
C ASP A 2 19.49 -12.05 57.52
N VAL A 3 19.89 -12.10 56.26
CA VAL A 3 19.07 -11.61 55.15
C VAL A 3 18.05 -12.70 54.83
N VAL A 4 16.84 -12.54 55.37
CA VAL A 4 15.68 -13.35 54.99
C VAL A 4 15.31 -12.99 53.54
N PRO A 5 15.24 -13.96 52.61
CA PRO A 5 14.73 -13.69 51.26
C PRO A 5 13.25 -13.32 51.34
N ARG A 6 12.88 -12.16 50.80
CA ARG A 6 11.47 -11.80 50.60
C ARG A 6 10.82 -12.82 49.64
N PRO A 7 9.64 -13.36 49.95
CA PRO A 7 8.88 -14.14 48.99
C PRO A 7 8.22 -13.17 48.01
N THR A 8 8.71 -13.11 46.78
CA THR A 8 7.98 -12.47 45.68
C THR A 8 7.98 -13.37 44.47
N ARG A 9 6.93 -14.19 44.39
CA ARG A 9 6.34 -14.59 43.12
C ARG A 9 4.91 -15.06 43.40
N THR A 10 3.95 -14.15 43.22
CA THR A 10 2.61 -14.59 42.84
C THR A 10 2.78 -15.32 41.51
N VAL A 11 2.71 -16.65 41.55
CA VAL A 11 2.73 -17.47 40.34
C VAL A 11 1.41 -17.18 39.63
N SER A 12 1.44 -16.26 38.67
CA SER A 12 0.29 -16.08 37.78
C SER A 12 0.07 -17.41 37.05
N PRO A 13 -1.19 -17.85 36.88
CA PRO A 13 -1.46 -19.07 36.13
C PRO A 13 -0.86 -18.96 34.72
N PRO A 14 -0.47 -20.08 34.10
CA PRO A 14 0.05 -20.07 32.74
C PRO A 14 -0.98 -19.43 31.79
N PRO A 15 -0.55 -18.60 30.81
CA PRO A 15 -1.47 -17.98 29.87
C PRO A 15 -2.19 -19.06 29.05
N THR A 16 -3.49 -18.85 28.84
CA THR A 16 -4.36 -19.69 28.01
C THR A 16 -4.74 -18.96 26.73
N ILE A 17 -5.41 -19.67 25.81
CA ILE A 17 -6.01 -19.05 24.62
C ILE A 17 -6.97 -17.93 25.03
N ALA A 18 -7.87 -18.20 25.99
CA ALA A 18 -8.84 -17.22 26.47
C ALA A 18 -8.17 -15.98 27.09
N SER A 19 -7.13 -16.17 27.92
CA SER A 19 -6.44 -15.02 28.54
C SER A 19 -5.68 -14.19 27.52
N LEU A 20 -5.08 -14.83 26.51
CA LEU A 20 -4.40 -14.13 25.41
C LEU A 20 -5.41 -13.32 24.58
N TRP A 21 -6.57 -13.90 24.27
CA TRP A 21 -7.61 -13.17 23.55
C TRP A 21 -8.11 -11.97 24.33
N ALA A 22 -8.38 -12.10 25.63
CA ALA A 22 -8.78 -10.98 26.47
C ALA A 22 -7.71 -9.87 26.54
N GLU A 23 -6.43 -10.23 26.53
CA GLU A 23 -5.32 -9.28 26.44
C GLU A 23 -5.29 -8.55 25.08
N VAL A 24 -5.48 -9.27 23.98
CA VAL A 24 -5.40 -8.71 22.62
C VAL A 24 -6.64 -7.90 22.25
N SER A 25 -7.84 -8.39 22.56
CA SER A 25 -9.11 -7.76 22.17
C SER A 25 -9.63 -6.78 23.22
N GLY A 26 -9.49 -7.15 24.50
CA GLY A 26 -10.18 -6.46 25.61
C GLY A 26 -11.49 -7.13 26.01
N ASP A 27 -11.90 -8.16 25.28
CA ASP A 27 -13.20 -8.83 25.41
C ASP A 27 -13.05 -10.34 25.62
N GLU A 28 -14.13 -10.98 26.05
CA GLU A 28 -14.19 -12.43 26.12
C GLU A 28 -14.40 -13.05 24.74
N MET A 29 -13.99 -14.32 24.59
CA MET A 29 -14.20 -15.07 23.35
C MET A 29 -15.65 -15.54 23.29
N THR A 30 -16.44 -15.00 22.36
CA THR A 30 -17.88 -15.26 22.21
C THR A 30 -18.26 -15.57 20.77
N ASP A 31 -19.45 -16.14 20.55
CA ASP A 31 -19.91 -16.49 19.19
C ASP A 31 -20.07 -15.27 18.28
N ALA A 32 -20.23 -14.06 18.84
CA ALA A 32 -20.25 -12.82 18.08
C ALA A 32 -18.94 -12.57 17.31
N THR A 33 -17.81 -13.15 17.75
CA THR A 33 -16.54 -13.07 16.99
C THR A 33 -16.66 -13.69 15.60
N LEU A 34 -17.56 -14.66 15.38
CA LEU A 34 -17.76 -15.27 14.07
C LEU A 34 -18.44 -14.34 13.06
N GLU A 35 -19.16 -13.31 13.51
CA GLU A 35 -19.86 -12.33 12.67
C GLU A 35 -18.91 -11.53 11.78
N TRP A 36 -17.64 -11.41 12.20
CA TRP A 36 -16.62 -10.70 11.44
C TRP A 36 -15.36 -11.55 11.20
N PRO A 37 -15.16 -12.11 9.99
CA PRO A 37 -14.05 -13.03 9.69
C PRO A 37 -12.65 -12.49 10.05
N ALA A 38 -12.41 -11.19 9.89
CA ALA A 38 -11.12 -10.58 10.22
C ALA A 38 -10.82 -10.61 11.74
N ASP A 39 -11.83 -10.62 12.61
CA ASP A 39 -11.64 -10.75 14.06
C ASP A 39 -11.30 -12.18 14.45
N VAL A 40 -11.90 -13.17 13.77
CA VAL A 40 -11.47 -14.58 13.90
C VAL A 40 -10.02 -14.73 13.45
N PHE A 41 -9.62 -14.12 12.33
CA PHE A 41 -8.23 -14.10 11.87
C PHE A 41 -7.31 -13.49 12.93
N ALA A 42 -7.69 -12.36 13.53
CA ALA A 42 -6.94 -11.71 14.60
C ALA A 42 -6.71 -12.63 15.81
N LEU A 43 -7.76 -13.32 16.26
CA LEU A 43 -7.71 -14.26 17.37
C LEU A 43 -6.75 -15.42 17.07
N VAL A 44 -7.02 -16.17 16.01
CA VAL A 44 -6.26 -17.39 15.71
C VAL A 44 -4.84 -17.07 15.30
N GLY A 45 -4.63 -15.97 14.58
CA GLY A 45 -3.30 -15.50 14.20
C GLY A 45 -2.47 -15.05 15.39
N SER A 46 -3.07 -14.40 16.39
CA SER A 46 -2.41 -14.05 17.66
C SER A 46 -1.95 -15.28 18.42
N VAL A 47 -2.82 -16.30 18.53
CA VAL A 47 -2.48 -17.57 19.20
C VAL A 47 -1.37 -18.30 18.45
N LEU A 48 -1.51 -18.48 17.13
CA LEU A 48 -0.53 -19.19 16.30
C LEU A 48 0.82 -18.46 16.26
N GLY A 49 0.80 -17.13 16.16
CA GLY A 49 1.99 -16.29 16.19
C GLY A 49 2.74 -16.39 17.52
N ARG A 50 2.02 -16.40 18.65
CA ARG A 50 2.61 -16.48 19.99
C ARG A 50 3.15 -17.87 20.34
N THR A 51 2.46 -18.92 19.90
CA THR A 51 2.79 -20.33 20.23
C THR A 51 3.72 -20.99 19.20
N HIS A 52 3.90 -20.36 18.03
CA HIS A 52 4.54 -20.94 16.87
C HIS A 52 3.90 -22.26 16.38
N ALA A 53 2.65 -22.54 16.78
CA ALA A 53 1.93 -23.75 16.36
C ALA A 53 1.60 -23.77 14.86
N TYR A 54 1.75 -22.62 14.17
CA TYR A 54 1.66 -22.54 12.71
C TYR A 54 2.60 -23.54 11.99
N ARG A 55 3.72 -23.93 12.62
CA ARG A 55 4.67 -24.90 12.05
C ARG A 55 4.07 -26.29 11.82
N PHE A 56 3.00 -26.63 12.54
CA PHE A 56 2.34 -27.91 12.40
C PHE A 56 1.64 -28.08 11.04
N ALA A 57 1.41 -27.00 10.29
CA ALA A 57 0.92 -27.08 8.92
C ALA A 57 1.87 -27.85 7.97
N VAL A 58 3.18 -27.89 8.27
CA VAL A 58 4.17 -28.65 7.47
C VAL A 58 4.88 -29.74 8.27
N SER A 59 4.77 -29.72 9.60
CA SER A 59 5.43 -30.68 10.49
C SER A 59 4.52 -31.02 11.67
N PRO A 60 3.36 -31.66 11.43
CA PRO A 60 2.45 -32.06 12.50
C PRO A 60 3.12 -33.03 13.49
N PRO A 61 2.61 -33.16 14.73
CA PRO A 61 3.16 -34.13 15.68
C PRO A 61 3.01 -35.57 15.18
N ALA A 62 3.79 -36.49 15.74
CA ALA A 62 3.90 -37.86 15.23
C ALA A 62 2.54 -38.59 15.16
N GLY A 63 2.22 -39.15 14.00
CA GLY A 63 0.96 -39.87 13.76
C GLY A 63 -0.24 -38.98 13.41
N LEU A 64 -0.05 -37.66 13.38
CA LEU A 64 -1.06 -36.69 13.00
C LEU A 64 -0.78 -36.15 11.60
N HIS A 65 -1.81 -35.60 10.96
CA HIS A 65 -1.75 -35.19 9.56
C HIS A 65 -2.41 -33.83 9.36
N TRP A 66 -1.83 -33.03 8.47
CA TRP A 66 -2.39 -31.78 7.99
C TRP A 66 -2.26 -31.76 6.45
N PRO A 67 -3.25 -31.24 5.69
CA PRO A 67 -4.56 -30.73 6.14
C PRO A 67 -5.55 -31.86 6.52
N PRO A 68 -6.66 -31.54 7.22
CA PRO A 68 -7.68 -32.51 7.58
C PRO A 68 -8.27 -33.18 6.33
N GLY A 69 -8.39 -34.51 6.35
CA GLY A 69 -8.93 -35.28 5.21
C GLY A 69 -8.03 -35.35 3.97
N GLY A 70 -6.81 -34.78 4.01
CA GLY A 70 -5.83 -34.81 2.93
C GLY A 70 -5.91 -33.63 1.94
N ALA A 71 -4.84 -33.44 1.16
CA ALA A 71 -4.67 -32.23 0.33
C ALA A 71 -5.63 -32.12 -0.86
N ALA A 72 -6.20 -33.22 -1.34
CA ALA A 72 -6.95 -33.26 -2.60
C ALA A 72 -8.25 -32.42 -2.58
N SER A 73 -8.92 -32.34 -1.42
CA SER A 73 -10.19 -31.59 -1.26
C SER A 73 -10.05 -30.32 -0.42
N TRP A 74 -8.93 -30.13 0.28
CA TRP A 74 -8.75 -29.05 1.25
C TRP A 74 -9.02 -27.67 0.65
N ASN A 75 -8.47 -27.39 -0.54
CA ASN A 75 -8.66 -26.10 -1.20
C ASN A 75 -10.14 -25.81 -1.50
N SER A 76 -10.86 -26.75 -2.11
CA SER A 76 -12.28 -26.57 -2.43
C SER A 76 -13.15 -26.43 -1.18
N THR A 77 -12.83 -27.18 -0.10
CA THR A 77 -13.55 -27.11 1.16
C THR A 77 -13.41 -25.73 1.80
N VAL A 78 -12.18 -25.19 1.86
CA VAL A 78 -11.94 -23.85 2.41
C VAL A 78 -12.56 -22.77 1.53
N CYS A 79 -12.39 -22.83 0.21
CA CYS A 79 -12.98 -21.86 -0.72
C CYS A 79 -14.51 -21.82 -0.62
N GLY A 80 -15.18 -22.98 -0.55
CA GLY A 80 -16.65 -23.04 -0.43
C GLY A 80 -17.16 -22.57 0.93
N ALA A 81 -16.44 -22.90 2.02
CA ALA A 81 -16.75 -22.39 3.36
C ALA A 81 -16.59 -20.88 3.42
N ALA A 82 -15.53 -20.33 2.82
CA ALA A 82 -15.25 -18.91 2.77
C ALA A 82 -16.32 -18.12 1.99
N GLU A 83 -16.76 -18.62 0.84
CA GLU A 83 -17.83 -18.01 0.05
C GLU A 83 -19.18 -18.00 0.80
N SER A 84 -19.48 -19.10 1.49
CA SER A 84 -20.67 -19.19 2.35
C SER A 84 -20.57 -18.27 3.56
N TRP A 85 -19.37 -18.12 4.14
CA TRP A 85 -19.15 -17.27 5.31
C TRP A 85 -19.22 -15.78 4.94
N ALA A 86 -18.68 -15.39 3.78
CA ALA A 86 -18.81 -14.03 3.27
C ALA A 86 -20.28 -13.65 3.08
N ALA A 87 -21.09 -14.53 2.48
CA ALA A 87 -22.53 -14.32 2.35
C ALA A 87 -23.25 -14.23 3.70
N TRP A 88 -22.91 -15.12 4.65
CA TRP A 88 -23.48 -15.10 6.00
C TRP A 88 -23.08 -13.84 6.78
N ALA A 89 -21.86 -13.32 6.62
CA ALA A 89 -21.41 -12.09 7.28
C ALA A 89 -22.15 -10.83 6.79
N GLU A 90 -22.76 -10.87 5.60
CA GLU A 90 -23.60 -9.77 5.13
C GLU A 90 -24.97 -9.71 5.84
N ALA A 91 -25.50 -10.90 6.15
CA ALA A 91 -26.81 -11.12 6.76
C ALA A 91 -26.74 -12.42 7.61
N PRO A 92 -26.36 -12.34 8.90
CA PRO A 92 -26.10 -13.50 9.75
C PRO A 92 -27.39 -14.18 10.19
N GLU A 93 -28.03 -14.90 9.27
CA GLU A 93 -29.21 -15.72 9.53
C GLU A 93 -28.84 -17.20 9.63
N GLY A 94 -29.29 -17.87 10.70
CA GLY A 94 -28.99 -19.28 10.93
C GLY A 94 -27.54 -19.54 11.33
N PRO A 95 -27.11 -20.83 11.35
CA PRO A 95 -25.75 -21.18 11.76
C PRO A 95 -24.72 -20.77 10.68
N PRO A 96 -23.49 -20.42 11.08
CA PRO A 96 -22.39 -20.19 10.14
C PRO A 96 -22.02 -21.49 9.40
N PRO A 97 -21.21 -21.43 8.33
CA PRO A 97 -20.84 -22.61 7.56
C PRO A 97 -20.23 -23.72 8.43
N ALA A 98 -20.60 -24.98 8.18
CA ALA A 98 -20.28 -26.11 9.05
C ALA A 98 -18.79 -26.22 9.41
N LEU A 99 -17.89 -26.03 8.43
CA LEU A 99 -16.44 -26.04 8.68
C LEU A 99 -16.02 -25.01 9.74
N VAL A 100 -16.59 -23.81 9.67
CA VAL A 100 -16.30 -22.71 10.60
C VAL A 100 -16.93 -23.00 11.97
N ALA A 101 -18.20 -23.42 11.97
CA ALA A 101 -18.94 -23.75 13.20
C ALA A 101 -18.26 -24.88 14.00
N ASP A 102 -17.87 -25.96 13.33
CA ASP A 102 -17.26 -27.13 13.95
C ASP A 102 -15.86 -26.79 14.52
N ALA A 103 -15.03 -26.09 13.73
CA ALA A 103 -13.71 -25.67 14.20
C ALA A 103 -13.81 -24.65 15.35
N TRP A 104 -14.80 -23.74 15.30
CA TRP A 104 -15.06 -22.79 16.36
C TRP A 104 -15.49 -23.46 17.67
N ALA A 105 -16.36 -24.46 17.61
CA ALA A 105 -16.78 -25.23 18.78
C ALA A 105 -15.58 -25.90 19.47
N VAL A 106 -14.68 -26.53 18.69
CA VAL A 106 -13.45 -27.13 19.22
C VAL A 106 -12.54 -26.08 19.88
N LEU A 107 -12.38 -24.91 19.24
CA LEU A 107 -11.57 -23.83 19.80
C LEU A 107 -12.16 -23.28 21.11
N ARG A 108 -13.49 -23.13 21.19
CA ARG A 108 -14.20 -22.67 22.39
C ARG A 108 -14.07 -23.66 23.55
N ASP A 109 -14.31 -24.94 23.29
CA ASP A 109 -14.15 -25.98 24.31
C ASP A 109 -12.68 -26.07 24.79
N GLY A 110 -11.74 -25.81 23.88
CA GLY A 110 -10.31 -25.75 24.14
C GLY A 110 -9.76 -24.43 24.69
N ALA A 111 -10.60 -23.41 24.94
CA ALA A 111 -10.13 -22.04 25.26
C ALA A 111 -9.27 -21.94 26.54
N SER A 112 -9.43 -22.89 27.46
CA SER A 112 -8.67 -22.99 28.70
C SER A 112 -7.32 -23.71 28.54
N ALA A 113 -7.04 -24.26 27.36
CA ALA A 113 -5.74 -24.87 27.05
C ALA A 113 -4.63 -23.83 27.20
N THR A 114 -3.51 -24.23 27.80
CA THR A 114 -2.37 -23.33 27.99
C THR A 114 -1.67 -23.11 26.66
N LEU A 115 -1.05 -21.94 26.50
CA LEU A 115 -0.28 -21.64 25.30
C LEU A 115 0.89 -22.63 25.10
N ASP A 116 1.44 -23.19 26.18
CA ASP A 116 2.49 -24.22 26.11
C ASP A 116 1.93 -25.56 25.59
N ASP A 117 0.72 -25.97 25.99
CA ASP A 117 0.08 -27.19 25.46
C ASP A 117 -0.15 -27.06 23.94
N ILE A 118 -0.54 -25.87 23.48
CA ILE A 118 -0.71 -25.56 22.05
C ILE A 118 0.65 -25.53 21.36
N ALA A 119 1.65 -24.87 21.95
CA ALA A 119 3.00 -24.81 21.40
C ALA A 119 3.59 -26.22 21.24
N ASP A 120 3.37 -27.13 22.18
CA ASP A 120 3.85 -28.51 22.14
C ASP A 120 3.01 -29.44 21.24
N GLY A 121 1.85 -28.99 20.78
CA GLY A 121 0.90 -29.82 20.01
C GLY A 121 0.23 -30.90 20.85
N ARG A 122 0.19 -30.75 22.18
CA ARG A 122 -0.46 -31.68 23.12
C ARG A 122 -1.98 -31.68 22.97
N ASN A 123 -2.55 -30.56 22.50
CA ASN A 123 -3.97 -30.44 22.19
C ASN A 123 -4.19 -30.29 20.68
N TRP A 124 -3.95 -31.39 19.94
CA TRP A 124 -3.98 -31.38 18.47
C TRP A 124 -5.29 -30.88 17.88
N ALA A 125 -6.44 -31.30 18.43
CA ALA A 125 -7.75 -30.87 17.91
C ALA A 125 -7.90 -29.35 17.90
N VAL A 126 -7.39 -28.67 18.94
CA VAL A 126 -7.37 -27.20 19.01
C VAL A 126 -6.37 -26.61 18.02
N CYS A 127 -5.19 -27.21 17.85
CA CYS A 127 -4.23 -26.77 16.83
C CYS A 127 -4.80 -26.88 15.40
N GLU A 128 -5.50 -27.98 15.10
CA GLU A 128 -6.17 -28.22 13.82
C GLU A 128 -7.31 -27.21 13.59
N ALA A 129 -8.10 -26.92 14.63
CA ALA A 129 -9.13 -25.88 14.60
C ALA A 129 -8.55 -24.48 14.35
N LEU A 130 -7.47 -24.11 15.04
CA LEU A 130 -6.78 -22.83 14.84
C LEU A 130 -6.29 -22.66 13.39
N LEU A 131 -5.65 -23.69 12.82
CA LEU A 131 -5.18 -23.66 11.43
C LEU A 131 -6.34 -23.62 10.42
N THR A 132 -7.43 -24.34 10.71
CA THR A 132 -8.63 -24.36 9.86
C THR A 132 -9.33 -23.00 9.84
N LEU A 133 -9.54 -22.39 11.01
CA LEU A 133 -10.12 -21.07 11.13
C LEU A 133 -9.22 -19.99 10.53
N LEU A 134 -7.89 -20.11 10.64
CA LEU A 134 -6.95 -19.21 9.96
C LEU A 134 -7.14 -19.28 8.44
N ALA A 135 -7.19 -20.48 7.86
CA ALA A 135 -7.38 -20.67 6.43
C ALA A 135 -8.74 -20.16 5.94
N ALA A 136 -9.82 -20.45 6.67
CA ALA A 136 -11.17 -20.02 6.33
C ALA A 136 -11.35 -18.50 6.44
N SER A 137 -10.90 -17.87 7.52
CA SER A 137 -11.01 -16.42 7.71
C SER A 137 -10.17 -15.63 6.70
N ASP A 138 -8.94 -16.08 6.44
CA ASP A 138 -8.08 -15.51 5.40
C ASP A 138 -8.73 -15.61 4.01
N GLU A 139 -9.25 -16.77 3.63
CA GLU A 139 -9.91 -16.99 2.34
C GLU A 139 -11.23 -16.21 2.19
N THR A 140 -11.95 -15.97 3.30
CA THR A 140 -13.20 -15.18 3.31
C THR A 140 -12.92 -13.71 3.00
N CYS A 141 -11.78 -13.19 3.45
CA CYS A 141 -11.33 -11.83 3.14
C CYS A 141 -10.60 -11.70 1.79
N ALA A 142 -10.62 -12.73 0.94
CA ALA A 142 -10.09 -12.64 -0.41
C ALA A 142 -10.78 -11.52 -1.19
N GLY A 143 -9.99 -10.64 -1.82
CA GLY A 143 -10.51 -9.51 -2.60
C GLY A 143 -10.89 -8.28 -1.77
N VAL A 144 -10.69 -8.30 -0.45
CA VAL A 144 -10.69 -7.08 0.36
C VAL A 144 -9.31 -6.44 0.21
N ALA A 145 -9.26 -5.30 -0.49
CA ALA A 145 -8.05 -4.68 -1.02
C ALA A 145 -7.13 -5.60 -1.87
N ALA A 146 -6.73 -5.12 -3.03
CA ALA A 146 -6.08 -5.83 -4.15
C ALA A 146 -7.04 -6.68 -5.02
N ALA A 147 -6.58 -7.03 -6.23
CA ALA A 147 -7.42 -7.57 -7.31
C ALA A 147 -8.15 -8.89 -6.97
N LEU A 148 -9.41 -8.93 -7.43
CA LEU A 148 -10.47 -9.93 -7.21
C LEU A 148 -10.33 -11.20 -8.10
N ASP A 149 -9.19 -11.87 -8.03
CA ASP A 149 -9.05 -13.23 -8.58
C ASP A 149 -8.82 -14.20 -7.41
N PRO A 150 -9.65 -15.25 -7.20
CA PRO A 150 -10.78 -15.65 -8.03
C PRO A 150 -12.00 -14.73 -7.89
N VAL A 151 -12.78 -14.66 -8.98
CA VAL A 151 -14.12 -14.06 -8.98
C VAL A 151 -14.99 -14.78 -7.95
N ARG A 152 -15.68 -14.01 -7.11
CA ARG A 152 -16.65 -14.52 -6.13
C ARG A 152 -18.05 -14.17 -6.58
N GLU A 153 -19.00 -15.08 -6.38
CA GLU A 153 -20.42 -14.86 -6.71
C GLU A 153 -21.21 -14.30 -5.51
N SER A 154 -20.56 -14.17 -4.35
CA SER A 154 -21.13 -13.62 -3.11
C SER A 154 -20.16 -12.69 -2.38
N GLY A 155 -20.64 -12.02 -1.33
CA GLY A 155 -19.80 -11.24 -0.41
C GLY A 155 -19.47 -9.82 -0.89
N TYR A 156 -20.20 -9.27 -1.87
CA TYR A 156 -19.96 -7.92 -2.39
C TYR A 156 -20.14 -6.83 -1.33
N ARG A 157 -21.20 -6.90 -0.51
CA ARG A 157 -21.43 -5.95 0.59
C ARG A 157 -20.39 -6.16 1.68
N PHE A 158 -20.07 -7.42 2.00
CA PHE A 158 -19.01 -7.71 2.98
C PHE A 158 -17.69 -7.04 2.60
N ARG A 159 -17.24 -7.20 1.35
CA ARG A 159 -16.00 -6.58 0.86
C ARG A 159 -16.06 -5.05 0.88
N ALA A 160 -17.16 -4.45 0.41
CA ALA A 160 -17.32 -3.00 0.42
C ALA A 160 -17.35 -2.40 1.85
N ARG A 161 -18.05 -3.05 2.79
CA ARG A 161 -18.05 -2.70 4.21
C ARG A 161 -16.66 -2.83 4.83
N ALA A 162 -15.94 -3.89 4.49
CA ALA A 162 -14.58 -4.13 4.99
C ALA A 162 -13.57 -3.09 4.45
N ASP A 163 -13.67 -2.70 3.17
CA ASP A 163 -12.87 -1.61 2.61
C ASP A 163 -13.19 -0.26 3.27
N GLU A 164 -14.47 0.03 3.57
CA GLU A 164 -14.84 1.24 4.33
C GLU A 164 -14.28 1.21 5.77
N LEU A 165 -14.37 0.07 6.46
CA LEU A 165 -13.77 -0.12 7.79
C LEU A 165 -12.24 0.11 7.73
N LEU A 166 -11.56 -0.48 6.76
CA LEU A 166 -10.12 -0.34 6.56
C LEU A 166 -9.72 1.11 6.28
N SER A 167 -10.45 1.79 5.40
CA SER A 167 -10.19 3.18 5.04
C SER A 167 -10.31 4.12 6.24
N ARG A 168 -11.33 3.91 7.08
CA ARG A 168 -11.60 4.75 8.26
C ARG A 168 -10.69 4.46 9.45
N THR A 169 -10.28 3.21 9.63
CA THR A 169 -9.61 2.78 10.88
C THR A 169 -8.15 2.34 10.69
N GLY A 170 -7.74 2.01 9.47
CA GLY A 170 -6.45 1.39 9.19
C GLY A 170 -6.37 -0.08 9.62
N SER A 171 -7.52 -0.76 9.79
CA SER A 171 -7.62 -2.18 10.13
C SER A 171 -8.88 -2.80 9.52
N LEU A 172 -8.79 -4.06 9.14
CA LEU A 172 -9.94 -4.88 8.75
C LEU A 172 -10.67 -5.49 9.95
N SER A 173 -10.07 -5.45 11.13
CA SER A 173 -10.65 -5.97 12.37
C SER A 173 -11.30 -4.84 13.18
N LEU A 174 -12.38 -5.16 13.89
CA LEU A 174 -13.09 -4.25 14.80
C LEU A 174 -12.33 -4.03 16.13
N LEU A 175 -11.25 -4.76 16.36
CA LEU A 175 -10.42 -4.61 17.54
C LEU A 175 -9.78 -3.21 17.62
N PRO A 176 -9.55 -2.69 18.84
CA PRO A 176 -8.89 -1.40 18.99
C PRO A 176 -7.50 -1.38 18.36
N THR A 177 -7.26 -0.46 17.42
CA THR A 177 -6.02 -0.41 16.61
C THR A 177 -4.75 -0.10 17.40
N HIS A 178 -4.88 0.38 18.63
CA HIS A 178 -3.78 0.55 19.57
C HIS A 178 -3.32 -0.77 20.22
N ARG A 179 -4.05 -1.87 20.00
CA ARG A 179 -3.65 -3.23 20.41
C ARG A 179 -3.13 -4.03 19.21
N LEU A 180 -3.92 -4.07 18.14
CA LEU A 180 -3.63 -4.91 16.97
C LEU A 180 -4.36 -4.38 15.73
N ARG A 181 -3.79 -4.66 14.55
CA ARG A 181 -4.40 -4.41 13.25
C ARG A 181 -4.40 -5.68 12.42
N VAL A 182 -5.49 -5.92 11.70
CA VAL A 182 -5.54 -6.88 10.60
C VAL A 182 -5.48 -6.09 9.31
N LEU A 183 -4.56 -6.44 8.43
CA LEU A 183 -4.30 -5.69 7.20
C LEU A 183 -4.37 -6.61 5.98
N PRO A 184 -4.72 -6.06 4.80
CA PRO A 184 -4.59 -6.80 3.55
C PRO A 184 -3.15 -7.22 3.30
N LYS A 185 -3.00 -8.37 2.64
CA LYS A 185 -1.73 -8.90 2.16
C LYS A 185 -1.78 -9.02 0.64
N VAL A 186 -0.83 -8.37 0.00
CA VAL A 186 -0.72 -8.27 -1.45
C VAL A 186 0.20 -9.36 -1.99
N ARG A 187 1.24 -9.76 -1.26
CA ARG A 187 2.17 -10.83 -1.66
C ARG A 187 2.47 -11.78 -0.53
N THR A 188 2.82 -13.02 -0.89
CA THR A 188 3.27 -14.05 0.04
C THR A 188 4.75 -14.32 -0.16
N PRO A 189 5.53 -14.55 0.92
CA PRO A 189 6.94 -14.94 0.82
C PRO A 189 7.15 -16.11 -0.16
N PRO A 190 8.19 -16.08 -1.02
CA PRO A 190 8.41 -17.12 -2.02
C PRO A 190 8.91 -18.45 -1.44
N GLY A 191 9.45 -18.46 -0.22
CA GLY A 191 9.95 -19.67 0.43
C GLY A 191 10.12 -19.52 1.94
N GLY A 192 10.30 -20.66 2.61
CA GLY A 192 10.43 -20.77 4.06
C GLY A 192 9.09 -20.73 4.80
N ILE A 193 8.98 -21.48 5.90
CA ILE A 193 7.80 -21.41 6.77
C ILE A 193 7.97 -20.28 7.79
N SER A 194 7.00 -19.37 7.77
CA SER A 194 6.78 -18.35 8.78
C SER A 194 5.28 -18.09 8.88
N PHE A 195 4.83 -17.38 9.92
CA PHE A 195 3.42 -16.97 9.99
C PHE A 195 2.96 -16.21 8.72
N ARG A 196 3.85 -15.45 8.08
CA ARG A 196 3.57 -14.72 6.83
C ARG A 196 3.28 -15.62 5.64
N SER A 197 3.81 -16.84 5.66
CA SER A 197 3.54 -17.86 4.63
C SER A 197 2.28 -18.67 4.90
N LEU A 198 1.60 -18.51 6.05
CA LEU A 198 0.39 -19.28 6.37
C LEU A 198 -0.90 -18.65 5.83
N SER A 199 -0.92 -17.33 5.67
CA SER A 199 -2.09 -16.59 5.17
C SER A 199 -1.79 -15.94 3.82
N ARG A 200 -2.80 -15.90 2.94
CA ARG A 200 -2.68 -15.42 1.56
C ARG A 200 -3.08 -13.96 1.41
N TYR A 201 -4.13 -13.54 2.12
CA TYR A 201 -4.84 -12.27 1.91
C TYR A 201 -4.81 -11.36 3.12
N LEU A 202 -4.52 -11.89 4.32
CA LEU A 202 -4.46 -11.10 5.54
C LEU A 202 -3.10 -11.20 6.24
N CYS A 203 -2.72 -10.17 6.98
CA CYS A 203 -1.63 -10.18 7.95
C CYS A 203 -2.03 -9.46 9.24
N ILE A 204 -1.25 -9.67 10.30
CA ILE A 204 -1.48 -9.08 11.63
C ILE A 204 -0.28 -8.23 12.00
N ARG A 205 -0.51 -7.02 12.52
CA ARG A 205 0.54 -6.14 13.04
C ARG A 205 0.16 -5.49 14.36
N GLY A 206 1.17 -5.22 15.17
CA GLY A 206 1.05 -4.41 16.38
C GLY A 206 0.89 -2.90 16.09
N PRO A 207 0.71 -2.08 17.13
CA PRO A 207 0.29 -0.69 17.00
C PRO A 207 1.41 0.29 16.58
N SER A 208 2.67 -0.16 16.51
CA SER A 208 3.87 0.69 16.40
C SER A 208 3.94 1.58 15.16
N VAL A 209 3.25 1.19 14.09
CA VAL A 209 3.17 1.96 12.84
C VAL A 209 1.69 2.11 12.50
N ASP A 210 1.22 3.34 12.34
CA ASP A 210 -0.15 3.60 11.88
C ASP A 210 -0.25 3.32 10.37
N VAL A 211 -1.44 2.94 9.94
CA VAL A 211 -1.68 2.55 8.55
C VAL A 211 -2.85 3.35 8.01
N ALA A 212 -2.67 3.90 6.81
CA ALA A 212 -3.75 4.42 6.01
C ALA A 212 -3.75 3.68 4.67
N TRP A 213 -4.88 3.07 4.35
CA TRP A 213 -5.07 2.34 3.11
C TRP A 213 -6.01 3.12 2.22
N HIS A 214 -5.56 3.40 0.99
CA HIS A 214 -6.30 4.18 0.03
C HIS A 214 -6.50 3.40 -1.25
N LYS A 215 -7.71 3.47 -1.79
CA LYS A 215 -8.07 2.85 -3.06
C LYS A 215 -8.44 3.94 -4.04
N VAL A 216 -7.77 3.97 -5.19
CA VAL A 216 -7.92 5.06 -6.16
C VAL A 216 -7.98 4.49 -7.57
N PRO A 217 -8.96 4.88 -8.40
CA PRO A 217 -9.15 4.33 -9.74
C PRO A 217 -8.19 5.00 -10.75
N ALA A 218 -6.89 5.02 -10.44
CA ALA A 218 -5.85 5.47 -11.35
C ALA A 218 -5.70 4.43 -12.45
N ARG A 219 -6.11 4.77 -13.67
CA ARG A 219 -6.15 3.84 -14.81
C ARG A 219 -5.70 4.54 -16.09
N ARG A 220 -4.93 3.81 -16.90
CA ARG A 220 -4.75 4.11 -18.33
C ARG A 220 -5.86 3.39 -19.12
N SER A 221 -6.59 4.12 -19.96
CA SER A 221 -7.66 3.56 -20.78
C SER A 221 -7.11 2.64 -21.89
N GLY A 222 -7.80 1.54 -22.19
CA GLY A 222 -7.55 0.67 -23.34
C GLY A 222 -6.49 -0.41 -23.13
N LEU A 223 -6.06 -1.08 -24.21
CA LEU A 223 -5.15 -2.26 -24.17
C LEU A 223 -3.75 -2.01 -23.57
N GLY A 224 -3.40 -0.75 -23.27
CA GLY A 224 -2.15 -0.36 -22.61
C GLY A 224 -2.10 -0.65 -21.11
N GLN A 225 -3.18 -1.13 -20.50
CA GLN A 225 -3.32 -1.51 -19.08
C GLN A 225 -2.11 -2.24 -18.49
N GLN A 226 -1.53 -3.18 -19.25
CA GLN A 226 -0.40 -3.99 -18.80
C GLN A 226 0.96 -3.25 -18.82
N GLN A 227 1.00 -1.97 -19.18
CA GLN A 227 2.21 -1.16 -19.26
C GLN A 227 2.00 0.21 -18.62
N ALA A 228 3.03 0.68 -17.90
CA ALA A 228 3.04 2.02 -17.34
C ALA A 228 4.33 2.74 -17.72
N ASN A 229 4.21 3.96 -18.24
CA ASN A 229 5.33 4.83 -18.57
C ASN A 229 5.57 5.81 -17.43
N VAL A 230 6.73 5.76 -16.82
CA VAL A 230 7.11 6.58 -15.67
C VAL A 230 8.30 7.46 -16.03
N LEU A 231 8.13 8.78 -15.89
CA LEU A 231 9.21 9.73 -16.08
C LEU A 231 9.90 10.02 -14.75
N LEU A 232 11.18 9.67 -14.67
CA LEU A 232 12.05 9.97 -13.53
C LEU A 232 12.73 11.31 -13.77
N MET A 233 12.56 12.25 -12.85
CA MET A 233 13.16 13.58 -12.90
C MET A 233 14.21 13.70 -11.79
N PRO A 234 15.51 13.38 -12.02
CA PRO A 234 16.55 13.33 -10.98
C PRO A 234 17.02 14.74 -10.56
N TRP A 235 16.07 15.57 -10.14
CA TRP A 235 16.24 16.97 -9.76
C TRP A 235 16.57 17.13 -8.26
N PRO A 236 17.37 18.13 -7.85
CA PRO A 236 18.10 19.09 -8.69
C PRO A 236 19.23 18.45 -9.48
N LEU A 237 19.45 18.98 -10.69
CA LEU A 237 20.52 18.51 -11.57
C LEU A 237 21.90 18.94 -11.05
N ARG A 238 21.97 20.01 -10.24
CA ARG A 238 23.21 20.49 -9.66
C ARG A 238 23.07 20.79 -8.17
N VAL A 239 23.92 20.16 -7.36
CA VAL A 239 24.02 20.45 -5.93
C VAL A 239 25.38 21.04 -5.57
N ARG A 240 25.36 22.18 -4.88
CA ARG A 240 26.55 22.90 -4.41
C ARG A 240 26.74 22.68 -2.92
N GLN A 241 27.97 22.88 -2.49
CA GLN A 241 28.33 22.74 -1.08
C GLN A 241 27.56 23.71 -0.17
N ARG A 242 27.32 24.95 -0.65
CA ARG A 242 26.55 25.99 0.05
C ARG A 242 25.05 25.69 0.18
N ASP A 243 24.58 24.67 -0.51
CA ASP A 243 23.20 24.21 -0.40
C ASP A 243 23.00 23.40 0.89
N PHE A 244 24.08 22.94 1.52
CA PHE A 244 24.08 22.40 2.87
C PHE A 244 24.50 23.48 3.86
N ARG A 245 23.65 23.76 4.85
CA ARG A 245 23.87 24.87 5.78
C ARG A 245 23.77 24.39 7.22
N PRO A 246 24.78 24.63 8.07
CA PRO A 246 24.63 24.35 9.50
C PRO A 246 23.57 25.28 10.08
N LEU A 247 22.63 24.74 10.88
CA LEU A 247 21.72 25.57 11.64
C LEU A 247 22.50 26.35 12.70
N PRO A 248 22.40 27.69 12.74
CA PRO A 248 23.16 28.51 13.69
C PRO A 248 22.95 28.06 15.14
N GLY A 249 24.06 27.87 15.88
CA GLY A 249 24.02 27.47 17.28
C GLY A 249 23.66 26.00 17.55
N SER A 250 23.47 25.18 16.52
CA SER A 250 23.07 23.77 16.69
C SER A 250 24.20 22.82 17.11
N VAL A 251 25.46 23.26 17.08
CA VAL A 251 26.60 22.39 17.38
C VAL A 251 26.73 22.17 18.88
N HIS A 252 26.53 20.94 19.31
CA HIS A 252 26.78 20.45 20.66
C HIS A 252 28.12 19.74 20.71
N ARG A 253 29.04 20.26 21.53
CA ARG A 253 30.37 19.68 21.73
C ARG A 253 30.35 18.70 22.90
N ALA A 254 29.72 17.55 22.71
CA ALA A 254 29.87 16.43 23.64
C ALA A 254 31.33 15.94 23.61
N GLU A 255 31.84 15.44 24.75
CA GLU A 255 33.28 15.16 24.94
C GLU A 255 33.88 14.19 23.91
N ASN A 256 33.08 13.25 23.39
CA ASN A 256 33.55 12.19 22.51
C ASN A 256 32.93 12.19 21.10
N GLU A 257 31.81 12.88 20.89
CA GLU A 257 31.12 12.91 19.59
C GLU A 257 30.33 14.22 19.42
N PRO A 258 30.98 15.27 18.87
CA PRO A 258 30.28 16.50 18.55
C PRO A 258 29.20 16.24 17.49
N PHE A 259 28.01 16.81 17.70
CA PHE A 259 26.93 16.74 16.72
C PHE A 259 26.32 18.11 16.48
N GLY A 260 25.76 18.31 15.29
CA GLY A 260 25.06 19.52 14.88
C GLY A 260 23.87 19.20 13.99
N VAL A 261 23.15 20.23 13.56
CA VAL A 261 22.01 20.08 12.65
C VAL A 261 22.28 20.86 11.37
N PHE A 262 21.94 20.30 10.21
CA PHE A 262 22.07 20.95 8.91
C PHE A 262 20.73 21.02 8.17
N GLU A 263 20.56 22.05 7.36
CA GLU A 263 19.47 22.21 6.41
C GLU A 263 19.99 22.00 4.98
N PHE A 264 19.18 21.35 4.13
CA PHE A 264 19.37 21.31 2.69
C PHE A 264 18.48 22.36 2.00
N ALA A 265 19.09 23.38 1.41
CA ALA A 265 18.44 24.51 0.76
C ALA A 265 19.10 24.77 -0.60
N PRO A 266 18.73 24.00 -1.65
CA PRO A 266 19.33 24.11 -2.98
C PRO A 266 19.14 25.50 -3.55
N THR A 267 20.23 26.05 -4.13
CA THR A 267 20.18 27.34 -4.84
C THR A 267 19.61 27.25 -6.25
N GLU A 268 19.56 26.04 -6.83
CA GLU A 268 18.80 25.76 -8.05
C GLU A 268 17.31 25.79 -7.73
N GLY A 269 16.56 26.70 -8.38
CA GLY A 269 15.11 26.78 -8.24
C GLY A 269 14.42 25.58 -8.90
N PHE A 270 13.14 25.37 -8.60
CA PHE A 270 12.33 24.41 -9.33
C PHE A 270 11.86 25.06 -10.65
N ASP A 271 12.08 24.39 -11.79
CA ASP A 271 11.82 24.94 -13.13
C ASP A 271 10.72 24.14 -13.82
N LEU A 272 9.48 24.64 -13.75
CA LEU A 272 8.31 24.02 -14.39
C LEU A 272 8.45 23.96 -15.91
N ASP A 273 9.09 24.95 -16.54
CA ASP A 273 9.28 24.96 -17.99
C ASP A 273 10.21 23.81 -18.41
N LEU A 274 11.24 23.52 -17.60
CA LEU A 274 12.12 22.37 -17.85
C LEU A 274 11.40 21.04 -17.60
N VAL A 275 10.50 20.96 -16.61
CA VAL A 275 9.63 19.79 -16.43
C VAL A 275 8.77 19.59 -17.69
N GLU A 276 8.11 20.63 -18.19
CA GLU A 276 7.28 20.56 -19.39
C GLU A 276 8.09 20.14 -20.63
N ARG A 277 9.25 20.75 -20.88
CA ARG A 277 10.11 20.38 -22.01
C ARG A 277 10.60 18.94 -21.92
N THR A 278 10.93 18.46 -20.71
CA THR A 278 11.34 17.06 -20.50
C THR A 278 10.17 16.11 -20.71
N LEU A 279 8.98 16.45 -20.21
CA LEU A 279 7.77 15.66 -20.43
C LEU A 279 7.43 15.53 -21.92
N ARG A 280 7.53 16.62 -22.69
CA ARG A 280 7.38 16.58 -24.15
C ARG A 280 8.41 15.70 -24.83
N GLY A 281 9.68 15.79 -24.42
CA GLY A 281 10.72 14.90 -24.93
C GLY A 281 10.45 13.42 -24.63
N ALA A 282 9.77 13.11 -23.51
CA ALA A 282 9.31 11.75 -23.23
C ALA A 282 8.14 11.34 -24.14
N LEU A 283 7.22 12.27 -24.44
CA LEU A 283 6.08 12.04 -25.33
C LEU A 283 6.46 11.90 -26.81
N ASP A 284 7.67 12.28 -27.19
CA ASP A 284 8.22 11.95 -28.52
C ASP A 284 8.50 10.44 -28.66
N GLU A 285 8.65 9.71 -27.56
CA GLU A 285 8.96 8.27 -27.52
C GLU A 285 7.74 7.39 -27.21
N VAL A 286 6.76 7.92 -26.47
CA VAL A 286 5.57 7.18 -26.03
C VAL A 286 4.30 8.01 -26.13
N ASP A 287 3.16 7.34 -26.37
CA ASP A 287 1.85 8.00 -26.51
C ASP A 287 1.36 8.72 -25.24
N GLY A 288 1.97 8.45 -24.09
CA GLY A 288 1.55 8.99 -22.81
C GLY A 288 2.47 8.60 -21.67
N VAL A 289 2.55 9.49 -20.68
CA VAL A 289 3.27 9.29 -19.42
C VAL A 289 2.24 9.13 -18.31
N ASP A 290 2.32 8.03 -17.57
CA ASP A 290 1.35 7.67 -16.54
C ASP A 290 1.72 8.28 -15.19
N ALA A 291 3.02 8.32 -14.88
CA ALA A 291 3.54 8.83 -13.62
C ALA A 291 4.81 9.69 -13.78
N VAL A 292 4.99 10.68 -12.91
CA VAL A 292 6.22 11.46 -12.79
C VAL A 292 6.75 11.36 -11.36
N ILE A 293 8.07 11.12 -11.21
CA ILE A 293 8.72 10.93 -9.90
C ILE A 293 9.88 11.92 -9.71
N PHE A 294 9.90 12.61 -8.56
CA PHE A 294 10.97 13.51 -8.14
C PHE A 294 11.67 13.02 -6.84
N PRO A 295 13.00 13.21 -6.71
CA PRO A 295 13.78 12.88 -5.51
C PRO A 295 13.31 13.58 -4.24
N GLU A 296 13.90 13.15 -3.12
CA GLU A 296 13.70 13.74 -1.80
C GLU A 296 14.02 15.25 -1.77
N SER A 297 13.20 16.03 -1.06
CA SER A 297 13.40 17.48 -0.87
C SER A 297 13.62 18.28 -2.17
N CYS A 298 13.01 17.83 -3.27
CA CYS A 298 13.16 18.39 -4.60
C CYS A 298 12.18 19.54 -4.88
N VAL A 299 10.89 19.33 -4.62
CA VAL A 299 9.80 20.22 -5.06
C VAL A 299 9.37 21.10 -3.88
N PRO A 300 9.48 22.44 -3.94
CA PRO A 300 8.89 23.31 -2.92
C PRO A 300 7.39 23.04 -2.78
N VAL A 301 6.88 23.06 -1.55
CA VAL A 301 5.45 22.82 -1.29
C VAL A 301 4.54 23.75 -2.11
N GLY A 302 4.94 25.02 -2.29
CA GLY A 302 4.18 25.98 -3.09
C GLY A 302 4.15 25.71 -4.60
N ASP A 303 5.01 24.84 -5.11
CA ASP A 303 5.08 24.49 -6.53
C ASP A 303 4.35 23.16 -6.85
N ILE A 304 3.78 22.48 -5.86
CA ILE A 304 3.05 21.22 -6.06
C ILE A 304 1.78 21.43 -6.90
N GLU A 305 0.94 22.41 -6.55
CA GLU A 305 -0.30 22.69 -7.30
C GLU A 305 -0.03 23.12 -8.76
N PRO A 306 0.91 24.06 -9.04
CA PRO A 306 1.32 24.36 -10.42
C PRO A 306 1.85 23.15 -11.19
N LEU A 307 2.63 22.28 -10.53
CA LEU A 307 3.13 21.05 -11.13
C LEU A 307 1.99 20.09 -11.46
N GLU A 308 1.05 19.87 -10.55
CA GLU A 308 -0.13 19.03 -10.79
C GLU A 308 -1.01 19.54 -11.93
N ALA A 309 -1.19 20.87 -12.03
CA ALA A 309 -1.92 21.48 -13.14
C ALA A 309 -1.22 21.25 -14.49
N LEU A 310 0.10 21.41 -14.53
CA LEU A 310 0.92 21.09 -15.71
C LEU A 310 0.77 19.61 -16.08
N LEU A 311 0.94 18.70 -15.13
CA LEU A 311 0.87 17.26 -15.35
C LEU A 311 -0.51 16.80 -15.84
N ALA A 312 -1.58 17.36 -15.27
CA ALA A 312 -2.96 17.08 -15.69
C ALA A 312 -3.23 17.53 -17.14
N HIS A 313 -2.64 18.65 -17.59
CA HIS A 313 -2.75 19.11 -18.98
C HIS A 313 -2.20 18.09 -19.99
N TYR A 314 -1.17 17.31 -19.58
CA TYR A 314 -0.57 16.23 -20.37
C TYR A 314 -1.16 14.85 -20.08
N GLY A 315 -2.23 14.77 -19.27
CA GLY A 315 -2.90 13.51 -18.95
C GLY A 315 -2.13 12.58 -18.00
N VAL A 316 -1.10 13.08 -17.31
CA VAL A 316 -0.39 12.32 -16.28
C VAL A 316 -1.31 12.06 -15.10
N THR A 317 -1.29 10.83 -14.57
CA THR A 317 -2.25 10.38 -13.55
C THR A 317 -1.64 10.28 -12.16
N VAL A 318 -0.33 10.10 -12.04
CA VAL A 318 0.35 9.91 -10.74
C VAL A 318 1.55 10.85 -10.62
N LEU A 319 1.66 11.51 -9.48
CA LEU A 319 2.82 12.33 -9.09
C LEU A 319 3.40 11.80 -7.78
N LEU A 320 4.68 11.45 -7.76
CA LEU A 320 5.41 11.16 -6.53
C LEU A 320 6.53 12.20 -6.39
N ALA A 321 6.39 13.15 -5.46
CA ALA A 321 7.34 14.24 -5.32
C ALA A 321 7.89 14.34 -3.90
N GLY A 322 9.21 14.22 -3.72
CA GLY A 322 9.83 14.61 -2.47
C GLY A 322 9.64 16.11 -2.22
N ALA A 323 8.79 16.44 -1.26
CA ALA A 323 8.40 17.80 -0.95
C ALA A 323 9.46 18.47 -0.07
N ARG A 324 9.76 19.73 -0.38
CA ARG A 324 10.64 20.59 0.40
C ARG A 324 9.81 21.62 1.15
N GLU A 325 9.58 21.35 2.42
CA GLU A 325 8.93 22.26 3.35
C GLU A 325 9.99 23.11 4.05
N THR A 326 9.77 24.43 4.12
CA THR A 326 10.61 25.34 4.92
C THR A 326 9.76 25.96 6.02
N THR A 327 10.34 26.20 7.20
CA THR A 327 9.64 26.85 8.31
C THR A 327 10.36 28.13 8.71
N THR A 328 9.60 29.21 8.89
CA THR A 328 10.09 30.47 9.48
C THR A 328 9.72 30.58 10.97
N THR A 329 8.97 29.61 11.51
CA THR A 329 8.53 29.60 12.91
C THR A 329 9.71 29.27 13.83
N PRO A 330 10.09 30.16 14.77
CA PRO A 330 11.18 29.89 15.70
C PRO A 330 10.97 28.60 16.50
N GLY A 331 12.01 27.76 16.60
CA GLY A 331 11.98 26.53 17.37
C GLY A 331 11.32 25.33 16.69
N ARG A 332 10.70 25.51 15.51
CA ARG A 332 10.15 24.42 14.70
C ARG A 332 11.17 24.00 13.63
N LEU A 333 11.37 22.70 13.45
CA LEU A 333 12.15 22.18 12.32
C LEU A 333 11.23 21.97 11.11
N PRO A 334 11.74 22.01 9.86
CA PRO A 334 10.90 21.72 8.71
C PRO A 334 10.46 20.25 8.70
N ALA A 335 9.56 19.90 7.81
CA ALA A 335 9.21 18.51 7.56
C ALA A 335 9.84 18.02 6.25
N ASN A 336 10.23 16.75 6.23
CA ASN A 336 10.64 16.06 5.03
C ASN A 336 9.64 14.93 4.76
N TRP A 337 9.01 14.98 3.59
CA TRP A 337 7.91 14.11 3.24
C TRP A 337 7.79 13.98 1.73
N LEU A 338 7.08 12.95 1.28
CA LEU A 338 6.75 12.70 -0.11
C LEU A 338 5.26 12.97 -0.34
N HIS A 339 4.99 13.81 -1.33
CA HIS A 339 3.67 14.06 -1.88
C HIS A 339 3.31 12.98 -2.89
N GLN A 340 2.17 12.33 -2.68
CA GLN A 340 1.59 11.38 -3.62
C GLN A 340 0.30 11.99 -4.14
N GLY A 341 0.31 12.42 -5.40
CA GLY A 341 -0.86 12.91 -6.11
C GLY A 341 -1.42 11.82 -7.02
N VAL A 342 -2.74 11.65 -7.03
CA VAL A 342 -3.44 10.79 -8.00
C VAL A 342 -4.58 11.57 -8.65
N HIS A 343 -4.53 11.73 -9.98
CA HIS A 343 -5.50 12.48 -10.75
C HIS A 343 -6.65 11.58 -11.23
N VAL A 344 -7.87 11.89 -10.78
CA VAL A 344 -9.11 11.17 -11.13
C VAL A 344 -10.22 12.17 -11.38
N GLY A 345 -10.96 11.99 -12.47
CA GLY A 345 -12.18 12.77 -12.73
C GLY A 345 -11.98 14.29 -12.83
N GLY A 346 -10.75 14.76 -13.10
CA GLY A 346 -10.43 16.20 -13.14
C GLY A 346 -9.98 16.79 -11.79
N CYS A 347 -9.84 15.96 -10.76
CA CYS A 347 -9.37 16.34 -9.42
C CYS A 347 -8.09 15.58 -9.08
N TRP A 348 -7.23 16.18 -8.23
CA TRP A 348 -6.12 15.47 -7.60
C TRP A 348 -6.50 15.04 -6.18
N ALA A 349 -6.32 13.77 -5.90
CA ALA A 349 -6.30 13.23 -4.54
C ALA A 349 -4.86 13.30 -4.01
N HIS A 350 -4.71 13.73 -2.76
CA HIS A 350 -3.40 14.01 -2.16
C HIS A 350 -3.14 13.12 -0.95
N TYR A 351 -1.97 12.51 -0.91
CA TYR A 351 -1.50 11.69 0.22
C TYR A 351 -0.09 12.10 0.63
N ARG A 352 0.15 12.15 1.94
CA ARG A 352 1.43 12.58 2.51
C ARG A 352 2.11 11.40 3.20
N GLN A 353 3.30 11.04 2.71
CA GLN A 353 4.19 10.09 3.38
C GLN A 353 5.32 10.84 4.07
N ASN A 354 5.31 10.91 5.40
CA ASN A 354 6.42 11.53 6.13
C ASN A 354 7.63 10.61 6.16
N LYS A 355 8.82 11.21 6.13
CA LYS A 355 10.08 10.53 6.45
C LYS A 355 10.10 10.13 7.92
N HIS A 356 10.52 8.91 8.25
CA HIS A 356 10.53 8.40 9.64
C HIS A 356 11.90 8.49 10.31
N HIS A 357 12.98 8.57 9.53
CA HIS A 357 14.34 8.57 10.05
C HIS A 357 15.15 9.75 9.55
N ARG A 358 15.74 10.52 10.46
CA ARG A 358 16.70 11.55 10.09
C ARG A 358 17.93 10.93 9.47
N TRP A 359 18.35 11.48 8.35
CA TRP A 359 19.68 11.23 7.83
C TRP A 359 20.72 11.98 8.67
N PHE A 360 21.92 11.42 8.81
CA PHE A 360 23.08 12.16 9.30
C PHE A 360 24.25 12.02 8.34
N LEU A 361 25.08 13.05 8.31
CA LEU A 361 26.36 13.12 7.61
C LEU A 361 27.51 12.96 8.60
N ASP A 362 28.33 11.95 8.39
CA ASP A 362 29.61 11.75 9.11
C ASP A 362 30.82 12.25 8.31
N GLU A 363 32.02 12.12 8.89
CA GLU A 363 33.28 12.49 8.23
C GLU A 363 33.43 11.85 6.85
N SER A 364 33.08 10.56 6.71
CA SER A 364 33.23 9.82 5.46
C SER A 364 32.33 10.40 4.38
N GLN A 365 31.05 10.64 4.68
CA GLN A 365 30.09 11.21 3.75
C GLN A 365 30.41 12.67 3.43
N ILE A 366 30.85 13.47 4.42
CA ILE A 366 31.27 14.87 4.19
C ILE A 366 32.45 14.92 3.22
N ASN A 367 33.42 14.02 3.38
CA ASN A 367 34.56 13.92 2.47
C ASN A 367 34.13 13.41 1.09
N GLN A 368 33.33 12.35 1.04
CA GLN A 368 32.80 11.77 -0.22
C GLN A 368 32.01 12.80 -1.03
N TYR A 369 31.18 13.62 -0.37
CA TYR A 369 30.38 14.65 -1.02
C TYR A 369 31.09 15.99 -1.13
N HIS A 370 32.35 16.11 -0.70
CA HIS A 370 33.12 17.36 -0.66
C HIS A 370 32.37 18.52 0.02
N LEU A 371 31.82 18.27 1.21
CA LEU A 371 31.02 19.23 2.00
C LEU A 371 31.81 19.96 3.10
N ALA A 372 33.10 19.65 3.27
CA ALA A 372 33.91 20.05 4.42
C ALA A 372 33.99 21.55 4.73
N GLY A 373 33.89 22.42 3.73
CA GLY A 373 33.86 23.88 3.93
C GLY A 373 32.48 24.47 4.25
N ALA A 374 31.41 23.65 4.31
CA ALA A 374 30.09 24.03 4.79
C ALA A 374 29.76 23.31 6.10
N LEU A 375 30.10 22.02 6.19
CA LEU A 375 29.89 21.16 7.35
C LEU A 375 31.25 20.62 7.80
N HIS A 376 31.65 20.91 9.05
CA HIS A 376 32.95 20.48 9.56
C HIS A 376 33.01 18.93 9.68
N PRO A 377 34.03 18.24 9.15
CA PRO A 377 34.10 16.77 9.13
C PRO A 377 34.12 16.10 10.52
N SER A 378 34.62 16.79 11.55
CA SER A 378 34.67 16.26 12.93
C SER A 378 33.35 16.38 13.71
N VAL A 379 32.26 16.79 13.04
CA VAL A 379 30.93 16.95 13.65
C VAL A 379 29.99 16.02 12.91
N ARG A 380 29.20 15.24 13.64
CA ARG A 380 28.10 14.46 13.04
C ARG A 380 26.91 15.39 12.79
N TRP A 381 26.52 15.57 11.54
CA TRP A 381 25.47 16.52 11.17
C TRP A 381 24.15 15.80 10.92
N TRP A 382 23.16 16.02 11.78
CA TRP A 382 21.80 15.50 11.59
C TRP A 382 20.99 16.43 10.70
N GLU A 383 20.14 15.85 9.87
CA GLU A 383 19.19 16.59 9.06
C GLU A 383 18.18 17.36 9.92
N ALA A 384 17.94 18.62 9.56
CA ALA A 384 16.90 19.45 10.14
C ALA A 384 15.52 18.96 9.69
N MET A 385 14.88 18.10 10.47
CA MET A 385 13.47 17.76 10.26
C MET A 385 12.74 17.32 11.54
N GLU A 386 11.44 17.56 11.63
CA GLU A 386 10.59 16.90 12.63
C GLU A 386 10.38 15.42 12.28
N VAL A 387 10.46 14.52 13.27
CA VAL A 387 10.16 13.10 13.08
C VAL A 387 8.78 12.82 13.68
N PRO A 388 7.71 12.71 12.86
CA PRO A 388 6.38 12.44 13.36
C PRO A 388 6.21 10.98 13.79
N ARG A 389 5.05 10.66 14.38
CA ARG A 389 4.64 9.27 14.62
C ARG A 389 4.64 8.51 13.28
N ARG A 390 5.18 7.29 13.29
CA ARG A 390 5.36 6.48 12.10
C ARG A 390 4.00 6.07 11.52
N SER A 391 3.81 6.37 10.25
CA SER A 391 2.67 5.90 9.47
C SER A 391 3.09 5.51 8.05
N LEU A 392 2.43 4.52 7.48
CA LEU A 392 2.56 4.16 6.07
C LEU A 392 1.26 4.41 5.31
N GLN A 393 1.39 5.04 4.15
CA GLN A 393 0.34 5.18 3.17
C GLN A 393 0.45 4.04 2.15
N PHE A 394 -0.56 3.17 2.09
CA PHE A 394 -0.71 2.19 1.03
C PHE A 394 -1.65 2.74 -0.04
N LEU A 395 -1.16 2.90 -1.26
CA LEU A 395 -1.98 3.32 -2.39
C LEU A 395 -2.26 2.11 -3.28
N GLU A 396 -3.49 1.64 -3.24
CA GLU A 396 -4.02 0.68 -4.19
C GLU A 396 -4.53 1.41 -5.43
N LEU A 397 -3.82 1.21 -6.53
CA LEU A 397 -4.21 1.67 -7.86
C LEU A 397 -4.93 0.53 -8.59
N SER A 398 -5.57 0.86 -9.72
CA SER A 398 -6.27 -0.13 -10.55
C SER A 398 -5.36 -1.32 -10.92
N GLU A 399 -5.96 -2.46 -11.25
CA GLU A 399 -5.25 -3.70 -11.63
C GLU A 399 -4.48 -4.39 -10.49
N GLY A 400 -4.84 -4.08 -9.24
CA GLY A 400 -4.25 -4.72 -8.05
C GLY A 400 -2.81 -4.32 -7.80
N LEU A 401 -2.39 -3.14 -8.27
CA LEU A 401 -1.08 -2.57 -7.97
C LEU A 401 -1.16 -1.83 -6.63
N THR A 402 -0.43 -2.31 -5.64
CA THR A 402 -0.26 -1.60 -4.37
C THR A 402 1.11 -0.94 -4.32
N LEU A 403 1.13 0.38 -4.17
CA LEU A 403 2.31 1.21 -4.06
C LEU A 403 2.52 1.63 -2.60
N VAL A 404 3.77 1.57 -2.15
CA VAL A 404 4.24 2.24 -0.94
C VAL A 404 5.41 3.15 -1.30
N THR A 405 5.47 4.31 -0.70
CA THR A 405 6.61 5.23 -0.83
C THR A 405 7.35 5.33 0.50
N VAL A 406 8.66 5.49 0.46
CA VAL A 406 9.50 5.73 1.64
C VAL A 406 10.61 6.73 1.28
N VAL A 407 11.17 7.42 2.28
CA VAL A 407 12.14 8.50 2.02
C VAL A 407 13.51 8.13 2.56
N CYS A 408 14.47 7.95 1.64
CA CYS A 408 15.90 7.82 1.91
C CYS A 408 16.24 6.80 3.01
N GLU A 409 16.65 7.29 4.19
CA GLU A 409 17.06 6.49 5.34
C GLU A 409 16.00 5.46 5.77
N ASP A 410 14.72 5.70 5.50
CA ASP A 410 13.63 4.77 5.81
C ASP A 410 13.80 3.40 5.13
N LEU A 411 14.40 3.34 3.93
CA LEU A 411 14.70 2.07 3.26
C LEU A 411 15.79 1.28 3.99
N ALA A 412 16.73 1.96 4.67
CA ALA A 412 17.88 1.32 5.31
C ALA A 412 17.55 0.69 6.67
N ARG A 413 16.40 1.01 7.26
CA ARG A 413 16.04 0.61 8.62
C ARG A 413 15.25 -0.69 8.60
N MET A 414 15.79 -1.69 9.28
CA MET A 414 15.13 -2.98 9.52
C MET A 414 14.31 -2.89 10.81
N ASP A 415 13.30 -2.04 10.81
CA ASP A 415 12.42 -1.77 11.95
C ASP A 415 10.98 -2.20 11.64
N GLU A 416 10.02 -1.76 12.47
CA GLU A 416 8.61 -2.12 12.34
C GLU A 416 7.97 -1.63 11.02
N VAL A 417 8.53 -0.60 10.36
CA VAL A 417 8.08 -0.12 9.05
C VAL A 417 8.49 -1.13 7.98
N ALA A 418 9.76 -1.57 7.98
CA ALA A 418 10.23 -2.59 7.06
C ALA A 418 9.54 -3.94 7.28
N GLU A 419 9.25 -4.32 8.53
CA GLU A 419 8.43 -5.50 8.81
C GLU A 419 7.02 -5.38 8.24
N LEU A 420 6.34 -4.25 8.45
CA LEU A 420 5.01 -4.01 7.90
C LEU A 420 5.00 -4.10 6.36
N ILE A 421 5.99 -3.51 5.69
CA ILE A 421 6.13 -3.63 4.21
C ILE A 421 6.30 -5.10 3.82
N ARG A 422 7.08 -5.89 4.55
CA ARG A 422 7.28 -7.32 4.24
C ARG A 422 6.07 -8.19 4.58
N ASP A 423 5.26 -7.79 5.55
CA ASP A 423 4.06 -8.52 5.97
C ASP A 423 2.89 -8.30 4.99
N VAL A 424 2.75 -7.08 4.45
CA VAL A 424 1.79 -6.75 3.40
C VAL A 424 2.29 -7.21 2.02
N GLY A 425 3.56 -6.92 1.71
CA GLY A 425 4.19 -7.20 0.43
C GLY A 425 3.59 -6.43 -0.73
N PRO A 426 3.67 -5.08 -0.74
CA PRO A 426 3.15 -4.26 -1.82
C PRO A 426 3.79 -4.62 -3.16
N THR A 427 3.12 -4.28 -4.26
CA THR A 427 3.59 -4.52 -5.62
C THR A 427 4.88 -3.73 -5.92
N LEU A 428 4.90 -2.46 -5.50
CA LEU A 428 6.02 -1.55 -5.72
C LEU A 428 6.34 -0.76 -4.45
N VAL A 429 7.62 -0.65 -4.12
CA VAL A 429 8.15 0.36 -3.20
C VAL A 429 8.96 1.37 -4.00
N VAL A 430 8.61 2.65 -3.91
CA VAL A 430 9.43 3.75 -4.44
C VAL A 430 10.14 4.44 -3.29
N THR A 431 11.47 4.49 -3.37
CA THR A 431 12.30 5.24 -2.42
C THR A 431 12.89 6.46 -3.11
N VAL A 432 12.56 7.65 -2.62
CA VAL A 432 13.18 8.90 -3.10
C VAL A 432 14.30 9.29 -2.16
N LEU A 433 15.42 9.79 -2.70
CA LEU A 433 16.64 10.02 -1.94
C LEU A 433 17.29 11.36 -2.24
N LEU A 434 17.96 11.89 -1.23
CA LEU A 434 19.00 12.91 -1.29
C LEU A 434 20.34 12.24 -0.94
N ASP A 435 20.76 11.27 -1.76
CA ASP A 435 21.96 10.46 -1.56
C ASP A 435 22.83 10.40 -2.84
N GLY A 436 24.03 9.83 -2.75
CA GLY A 436 24.88 9.58 -3.91
C GLY A 436 24.33 8.55 -4.92
N PRO A 437 25.16 8.07 -5.85
CA PRO A 437 24.78 7.18 -6.96
C PRO A 437 24.06 5.90 -6.51
N GLN A 438 23.06 5.45 -7.27
CA GLN A 438 22.21 4.31 -6.92
C GLN A 438 22.78 3.00 -7.47
N LEU A 439 23.88 2.52 -6.86
CA LEU A 439 24.68 1.39 -7.36
C LEU A 439 24.34 0.05 -6.69
N ALA A 440 24.52 -1.05 -7.42
CA ALA A 440 24.40 -2.43 -6.96
C ALA A 440 25.26 -2.75 -5.74
N THR A 441 26.38 -2.05 -5.59
CA THR A 441 27.35 -2.23 -4.50
C THR A 441 27.06 -1.37 -3.27
N ARG A 442 26.11 -0.42 -3.36
CA ARG A 442 25.77 0.49 -2.27
C ARG A 442 24.62 -0.04 -1.43
N TRP A 443 24.41 0.61 -0.29
CA TRP A 443 23.45 0.18 0.72
C TRP A 443 22.03 0.04 0.15
N THR A 444 21.59 0.95 -0.72
CA THR A 444 20.24 0.95 -1.31
C THR A 444 19.92 -0.36 -2.00
N ALA A 445 20.84 -0.89 -2.80
CA ALA A 445 20.68 -2.19 -3.47
C ALA A 445 20.48 -3.36 -2.50
N ARG A 446 21.18 -3.35 -1.35
CA ARG A 446 21.06 -4.41 -0.34
C ARG A 446 19.66 -4.44 0.26
N TYR A 447 19.13 -3.28 0.67
CA TYR A 447 17.81 -3.21 1.31
C TYR A 447 16.66 -3.32 0.31
N ALA A 448 16.84 -2.84 -0.92
CA ALA A 448 15.95 -3.16 -2.03
C ALA A 448 15.88 -4.69 -2.26
N GLY A 449 17.03 -5.37 -2.17
CA GLY A 449 17.11 -6.83 -2.21
C GLY A 449 16.29 -7.52 -1.13
N VAL A 450 16.29 -7.02 0.10
CA VAL A 450 15.48 -7.60 1.20
C VAL A 450 14.00 -7.66 0.84
N LEU A 451 13.44 -6.58 0.27
CA LEU A 451 12.02 -6.51 -0.09
C LEU A 451 11.70 -7.29 -1.38
N ALA A 452 12.62 -7.25 -2.35
CA ALA A 452 12.45 -7.97 -3.61
C ALA A 452 12.62 -9.48 -3.48
N ASP A 453 13.44 -9.95 -2.55
CA ASP A 453 13.63 -11.38 -2.35
C ASP A 453 12.57 -11.94 -1.37
N ASP A 454 12.08 -11.15 -0.40
CA ASP A 454 10.96 -11.49 0.47
C ASP A 454 10.21 -10.23 0.97
N PRO A 455 9.03 -9.90 0.42
CA PRO A 455 8.04 -10.86 -0.10
C PRO A 455 7.92 -10.91 -1.64
N GLY A 456 8.86 -10.35 -2.39
CA GLY A 456 8.75 -10.27 -3.85
C GLY A 456 8.29 -8.91 -4.36
N THR A 457 8.52 -7.85 -3.60
CA THR A 457 8.15 -6.47 -3.94
C THR A 457 9.14 -5.88 -4.95
N ALA A 458 8.68 -5.26 -6.02
CA ALA A 458 9.58 -4.48 -6.87
C ALA A 458 10.00 -3.20 -6.12
N VAL A 459 11.25 -2.77 -6.29
CA VAL A 459 11.79 -1.57 -5.64
C VAL A 459 12.41 -0.66 -6.68
N LEU A 460 11.98 0.60 -6.71
CA LEU A 460 12.58 1.67 -7.49
C LEU A 460 13.20 2.69 -6.52
N THR A 461 14.48 3.00 -6.69
CA THR A 461 15.12 4.13 -6.00
C THR A 461 15.40 5.26 -6.99
N LEU A 462 15.28 6.51 -6.54
CA LEU A 462 15.60 7.69 -7.34
C LEU A 462 16.27 8.76 -6.47
N THR A 463 17.45 9.22 -6.89
CA THR A 463 18.18 10.32 -6.24
C THR A 463 18.38 11.51 -7.18
N ALA A 464 18.69 12.67 -6.60
CA ALA A 464 19.06 13.87 -7.35
C ALA A 464 20.40 13.69 -8.07
N HIS A 465 20.45 14.01 -9.37
CA HIS A 465 21.67 13.94 -10.17
C HIS A 465 22.79 14.80 -9.59
N GLY A 466 22.46 15.98 -9.05
CA GLY A 466 23.45 16.82 -8.41
C GLY A 466 24.11 16.15 -7.20
N MET A 467 23.44 15.26 -6.47
CA MET A 467 24.07 14.46 -5.41
C MET A 467 24.94 13.33 -5.96
N VAL A 468 24.54 12.72 -7.08
CA VAL A 468 25.38 11.75 -7.81
C VAL A 468 26.71 12.39 -8.22
N GLU A 469 26.68 13.59 -8.80
CA GLU A 469 27.90 14.31 -9.22
C GLU A 469 28.82 14.70 -8.05
N ARG A 470 28.22 15.02 -6.90
CA ARG A 470 28.96 15.37 -5.68
C ARG A 470 29.70 14.18 -5.08
N SER A 471 29.17 12.98 -5.25
CA SER A 471 29.74 11.76 -4.70
C SER A 471 31.04 11.36 -5.42
N ARG A 472 32.17 11.61 -4.80
CA ARG A 472 33.50 11.28 -5.33
C ARG A 472 34.35 10.55 -4.29
N PRO A 473 34.00 9.29 -3.97
CA PRO A 473 34.82 8.49 -3.08
C PRO A 473 36.21 8.26 -3.68
N THR A 474 37.23 8.30 -2.82
CA THR A 474 38.64 8.16 -3.25
C THR A 474 38.86 6.85 -4.00
N GLY A 475 39.47 6.93 -5.18
CA GLY A 475 39.82 5.77 -6.00
C GLY A 475 38.69 5.20 -6.84
N MET A 476 37.49 5.79 -6.81
CA MET A 476 36.34 5.38 -7.63
C MET A 476 36.06 6.41 -8.73
N PRO A 477 35.67 5.99 -9.94
CA PRO A 477 35.28 6.92 -10.99
C PRO A 477 33.95 7.63 -10.65
N PRO A 478 33.71 8.83 -11.19
CA PRO A 478 32.39 9.46 -11.12
C PRO A 478 31.32 8.55 -11.74
N SER A 479 30.10 8.61 -11.19
CA SER A 479 28.95 7.86 -11.68
C SER A 479 27.89 8.82 -12.24
N THR A 480 27.00 8.28 -13.07
CA THR A 480 25.79 8.95 -13.55
C THR A 480 24.52 8.19 -13.18
N VAL A 481 24.63 7.16 -12.33
CA VAL A 481 23.52 6.29 -11.93
C VAL A 481 22.63 7.01 -10.92
N VAL A 482 21.47 7.50 -11.40
CA VAL A 482 20.49 8.27 -10.62
C VAL A 482 19.38 7.41 -10.02
N ALA A 483 19.17 6.21 -10.57
CA ALA A 483 18.11 5.33 -10.12
C ALA A 483 18.56 3.85 -10.12
N LEU A 484 17.89 3.05 -9.31
CA LEU A 484 18.05 1.61 -9.25
C LEU A 484 16.68 0.94 -9.30
N TRP A 485 16.55 -0.09 -10.13
CA TRP A 485 15.42 -0.99 -10.10
C TRP A 485 15.84 -2.36 -9.59
N LYS A 486 15.06 -2.97 -8.70
CA LYS A 486 15.26 -4.35 -8.25
C LYS A 486 13.91 -5.05 -8.15
N ASP A 487 13.77 -6.18 -8.84
CA ASP A 487 12.58 -7.03 -8.80
C ASP A 487 12.93 -8.51 -8.56
N PRO A 488 11.97 -9.35 -8.11
CA PRO A 488 12.22 -10.76 -7.85
C PRO A 488 12.54 -11.61 -9.09
N THR A 489 12.25 -11.11 -10.30
CA THR A 489 12.29 -11.92 -11.55
C THR A 489 13.55 -11.69 -12.37
N ARG A 490 13.90 -10.42 -12.64
CA ARG A 490 15.04 -10.00 -13.47
C ARG A 490 16.23 -9.50 -12.64
N GLY A 491 16.06 -9.39 -11.33
CA GLY A 491 17.12 -8.95 -10.43
C GLY A 491 17.29 -7.44 -10.45
N LEU A 492 18.54 -6.99 -10.50
CA LEU A 492 18.93 -5.59 -10.28
C LEU A 492 19.33 -4.90 -11.59
N ARG A 493 18.91 -3.65 -11.76
CA ARG A 493 19.26 -2.78 -12.89
C ARG A 493 19.61 -1.37 -12.41
N GLU A 494 20.85 -0.96 -12.66
CA GLU A 494 21.30 0.43 -12.50
C GLU A 494 20.81 1.28 -13.67
N ILE A 495 20.32 2.49 -13.38
CA ILE A 495 19.74 3.41 -14.36
C ILE A 495 20.51 4.73 -14.33
N SER A 496 21.23 5.00 -15.42
CA SER A 496 22.06 6.19 -15.61
C SER A 496 21.29 7.33 -16.26
N LEU A 497 21.64 8.56 -15.86
CA LEU A 497 21.31 9.76 -16.62
C LEU A 497 22.40 9.99 -17.69
N GLU A 498 22.01 9.94 -18.96
CA GLU A 498 22.97 10.14 -20.06
C GLU A 498 23.31 11.63 -20.26
N PRO A 499 24.50 11.96 -20.81
CA PRO A 499 24.87 13.33 -21.11
C PRO A 499 23.82 14.03 -21.99
N GLY A 500 23.34 15.20 -21.55
CA GLY A 500 22.31 15.99 -22.25
C GLY A 500 20.87 15.61 -21.90
N ALA A 501 20.65 14.49 -21.22
CA ALA A 501 19.36 14.13 -20.66
C ALA A 501 19.09 14.89 -19.35
N THR A 502 17.81 15.19 -19.10
CA THR A 502 17.32 15.82 -17.86
C THR A 502 16.34 14.93 -17.11
N GLY A 503 15.90 13.84 -17.74
CA GLY A 503 15.07 12.81 -17.13
C GLY A 503 15.36 11.43 -17.73
N VAL A 504 14.71 10.42 -17.17
CA VAL A 504 14.75 9.05 -17.69
C VAL A 504 13.32 8.53 -17.76
N LEU A 505 12.88 8.10 -18.94
CA LEU A 505 11.62 7.40 -19.13
C LEU A 505 11.83 5.91 -18.88
N ILE A 506 11.05 5.32 -17.99
CA ILE A 506 11.00 3.87 -17.79
C ILE A 506 9.63 3.34 -18.20
N SER A 507 9.61 2.26 -18.97
CA SER A 507 8.38 1.53 -19.27
C SER A 507 8.34 0.28 -18.41
N LEU A 508 7.34 0.19 -17.54
CA LEU A 508 7.05 -0.96 -16.69
C LEU A 508 6.04 -1.86 -17.39
N ALA A 509 6.18 -3.16 -17.19
CA ALA A 509 5.19 -4.15 -17.61
C ALA A 509 4.65 -4.91 -16.40
N ALA A 510 3.33 -5.06 -16.34
CA ALA A 510 2.65 -5.91 -15.39
C ALA A 510 2.82 -7.38 -15.78
N THR A 511 2.99 -8.22 -14.76
CA THR A 511 3.10 -9.68 -14.89
C THR A 511 2.23 -10.34 -13.83
N ARG A 512 1.78 -11.58 -14.07
CA ARG A 512 1.12 -12.35 -13.00
C ARG A 512 2.16 -12.89 -12.04
N ALA A 513 1.88 -12.74 -10.75
CA ALA A 513 2.68 -13.25 -9.65
C ALA A 513 1.88 -14.27 -8.83
N ARG A 514 2.59 -15.30 -8.37
CA ARG A 514 2.02 -16.42 -7.62
C ARG A 514 1.97 -16.14 -6.13
N ARG A 515 0.79 -16.28 -5.52
CA ARG A 515 0.64 -16.38 -4.07
C ARG A 515 0.65 -17.85 -3.62
N ARG A 516 1.44 -18.15 -2.59
CA ARG A 516 1.57 -19.48 -1.98
C ARG A 516 1.21 -19.40 -0.51
N VAL A 517 0.65 -20.48 0.01
CA VAL A 517 0.42 -20.64 1.44
C VAL A 517 0.89 -22.01 1.91
N ALA A 518 1.43 -22.06 3.11
CA ALA A 518 1.99 -23.26 3.73
C ALA A 518 0.93 -24.14 4.42
N ASP A 519 -0.34 -23.71 4.41
CA ASP A 519 -1.47 -24.42 5.02
C ASP A 519 -2.09 -25.52 4.14
N GLY A 520 -1.49 -25.78 2.97
CA GLY A 520 -1.94 -26.82 2.04
C GLY A 520 -2.96 -26.38 1.00
N ARG A 521 -3.46 -25.13 1.02
CA ARG A 521 -4.27 -24.60 -0.10
C ARG A 521 -3.42 -24.47 -1.36
N THR A 522 -4.07 -24.56 -2.52
CA THR A 522 -3.38 -24.54 -3.82
C THR A 522 -2.83 -23.13 -4.11
N PRO A 523 -1.63 -22.98 -4.71
CA PRO A 523 -1.15 -21.68 -5.16
C PRO A 523 -2.06 -21.04 -6.21
N VAL A 524 -2.16 -19.72 -6.21
CA VAL A 524 -2.98 -18.94 -7.16
C VAL A 524 -2.14 -17.83 -7.82
N ASP A 525 -2.39 -17.57 -9.09
CA ASP A 525 -1.65 -16.58 -9.90
C ASP A 525 -2.44 -15.26 -10.01
N ASN A 526 -2.80 -14.71 -8.85
CA ASN A 526 -3.72 -13.57 -8.67
C ASN A 526 -3.07 -12.29 -8.12
N ALA A 527 -1.73 -12.23 -8.02
CA ALA A 527 -1.03 -11.01 -7.64
C ALA A 527 -0.42 -10.33 -8.86
N THR A 528 -0.25 -9.01 -8.79
CA THR A 528 0.43 -8.23 -9.83
C THR A 528 1.90 -8.11 -9.51
N GLY A 529 2.77 -8.46 -10.46
CA GLY A 529 4.21 -8.18 -10.45
C GLY A 529 4.59 -7.15 -11.48
N LEU A 530 5.73 -6.49 -11.25
CA LEU A 530 6.25 -5.48 -12.15
C LEU A 530 7.67 -5.83 -12.58
N MET A 531 7.98 -5.52 -13.82
CA MET A 531 9.33 -5.56 -14.35
C MET A 531 9.57 -4.37 -15.27
N VAL A 532 10.82 -3.92 -15.37
CA VAL A 532 11.21 -2.90 -16.35
C VAL A 532 11.30 -3.56 -17.73
N ALA A 533 10.47 -3.06 -18.65
CA ALA A 533 10.46 -3.42 -20.06
C ALA A 533 11.42 -2.54 -20.88
N GLY A 534 11.48 -1.23 -20.58
CA GLY A 534 12.29 -0.26 -21.30
C GLY A 534 12.86 0.84 -20.39
N VAL A 535 14.01 1.40 -20.77
CA VAL A 535 14.61 2.58 -20.14
C VAL A 535 15.17 3.44 -21.26
N PHE A 536 14.80 4.72 -21.27
CA PHE A 536 15.17 5.66 -22.30
C PHE A 536 15.59 7.01 -21.68
N PRO A 537 16.76 7.56 -22.04
CA PRO A 537 17.19 8.88 -21.58
C PRO A 537 16.36 9.98 -22.25
N VAL A 538 15.87 10.94 -21.49
CA VAL A 538 15.00 12.00 -22.02
C VAL A 538 15.74 13.33 -22.02
N ALA A 539 15.92 13.88 -23.21
CA ALA A 539 16.37 15.26 -23.39
C ALA A 539 15.17 16.23 -23.42
N PRO A 540 15.32 17.47 -22.95
CA PRO A 540 14.29 18.49 -23.10
C PRO A 540 14.00 18.78 -24.57
N ALA A 541 12.72 18.84 -24.94
CA ALA A 541 12.30 19.28 -26.27
C ALA A 541 12.82 20.70 -26.57
N GLN A 542 13.33 20.92 -27.79
CA GLN A 542 13.89 22.21 -28.21
C GLN A 542 12.85 23.19 -28.77
N GLU A 543 11.71 22.70 -29.27
CA GLU A 543 10.65 23.52 -29.87
C GLU A 543 9.41 23.66 -28.97
N VAL A 544 8.84 24.87 -28.94
CA VAL A 544 7.56 25.15 -28.27
C VAL A 544 6.43 24.86 -29.25
N VAL A 545 6.05 23.58 -29.40
CA VAL A 545 4.85 23.21 -30.17
C VAL A 545 3.64 23.21 -29.23
N PRO A 546 2.62 24.05 -29.38
CA PRO A 546 1.47 24.04 -28.48
C PRO A 546 0.87 22.62 -28.42
N HIS A 547 0.88 21.99 -27.25
CA HIS A 547 0.17 20.74 -27.07
C HIS A 547 -1.32 21.06 -27.08
N ALA A 548 -2.10 20.38 -27.91
CA ALA A 548 -3.55 20.44 -27.86
C ALA A 548 -4.03 19.64 -26.64
N GLY A 549 -3.60 20.04 -25.43
CA GLY A 549 -4.03 19.40 -24.20
C GLY A 549 -5.53 19.63 -23.99
N GLY A 550 -6.21 18.66 -23.39
CA GLY A 550 -7.61 18.82 -23.03
C GLY A 550 -7.78 19.96 -22.03
N GLU A 551 -8.77 20.83 -22.24
CA GLU A 551 -9.25 21.76 -21.22
C GLU A 551 -9.87 20.97 -20.07
N ARG A 552 -9.04 20.47 -19.16
CA ARG A 552 -9.49 20.01 -17.84
C ARG A 552 -9.12 21.11 -16.85
N THR A 553 -10.10 21.93 -16.50
CA THR A 553 -10.02 22.75 -15.29
C THR A 553 -9.79 21.82 -14.11
N VAL A 554 -8.57 21.86 -13.57
CA VAL A 554 -8.22 21.16 -12.35
C VAL A 554 -8.93 21.89 -11.21
N THR A 555 -9.94 21.24 -10.64
CA THR A 555 -10.50 21.67 -9.36
C THR A 555 -9.68 21.03 -8.24
N GLY A 556 -9.61 21.66 -7.07
CA GLY A 556 -9.02 21.04 -5.88
C GLY A 556 -9.70 19.72 -5.49
N ALA A 557 -9.30 19.12 -4.37
CA ALA A 557 -9.87 17.85 -3.92
C ALA A 557 -11.39 17.97 -3.66
N ALA A 558 -12.20 17.20 -4.38
CA ALA A 558 -13.66 17.15 -4.21
C ALA A 558 -14.11 16.20 -3.08
N LEU A 559 -13.28 15.19 -2.79
CA LEU A 559 -13.40 14.25 -1.68
C LEU A 559 -12.03 14.17 -1.01
N ASP A 560 -12.00 13.94 0.30
CA ASP A 560 -10.75 13.59 0.96
C ASP A 560 -10.32 12.14 0.63
N ALA A 561 -9.13 11.77 1.05
CA ALA A 561 -8.52 10.48 0.74
C ALA A 561 -9.35 9.26 1.23
N PRO A 562 -9.83 9.24 2.49
CA PRO A 562 -10.76 8.19 2.95
C PRO A 562 -12.08 8.16 2.16
N ASP A 563 -12.72 9.30 1.93
CA ASP A 563 -14.02 9.33 1.25
C ASP A 563 -13.92 8.87 -0.21
N LEU A 564 -12.83 9.23 -0.92
CA LEU A 564 -12.57 8.72 -2.26
C LEU A 564 -12.33 7.20 -2.27
N THR A 565 -11.65 6.68 -1.25
CA THR A 565 -11.44 5.23 -1.09
C THR A 565 -12.76 4.49 -0.94
N ILE A 566 -13.65 5.02 -0.10
CA ILE A 566 -14.98 4.46 0.15
C ILE A 566 -15.81 4.45 -1.15
N VAL A 567 -15.89 5.57 -1.86
CA VAL A 567 -16.63 5.65 -3.13
C VAL A 567 -16.05 4.69 -4.18
N THR A 568 -14.73 4.53 -4.22
CA THR A 568 -14.06 3.58 -5.12
C THR A 568 -14.40 2.14 -4.77
N ALA A 569 -14.35 1.75 -3.49
CA ALA A 569 -14.71 0.41 -3.03
C ALA A 569 -16.16 0.04 -3.38
N TRP A 570 -17.12 0.93 -3.11
CA TRP A 570 -18.53 0.72 -3.46
C TRP A 570 -18.74 0.66 -4.98
N SER A 571 -18.05 1.52 -5.74
CA SER A 571 -18.12 1.51 -7.21
C SER A 571 -17.57 0.21 -7.82
N ASP A 572 -16.46 -0.31 -7.28
CA ASP A 572 -15.89 -1.58 -7.70
C ASP A 572 -16.83 -2.75 -7.40
N ALA A 573 -17.42 -2.76 -6.20
CA ALA A 573 -18.39 -3.79 -5.82
C ALA A 573 -19.62 -3.77 -6.75
N VAL A 574 -20.12 -2.58 -7.12
CA VAL A 574 -21.23 -2.42 -8.08
C VAL A 574 -20.83 -2.91 -9.46
N ALA A 575 -19.65 -2.55 -9.95
CA ALA A 575 -19.16 -3.01 -11.25
C ALA A 575 -18.96 -4.54 -11.29
N GLU A 576 -18.51 -5.15 -10.20
CA GLU A 576 -18.36 -6.59 -10.06
C GLU A 576 -19.73 -7.31 -10.02
N ALA A 577 -20.66 -6.82 -9.19
CA ALA A 577 -22.00 -7.38 -9.07
C ALA A 577 -22.79 -7.26 -10.39
N LEU A 578 -22.67 -6.15 -11.12
CA LEU A 578 -23.30 -6.00 -12.43
C LEU A 578 -22.87 -7.07 -13.45
N GLU A 579 -21.66 -7.61 -13.31
CA GLU A 579 -21.13 -8.65 -14.19
C GLU A 579 -21.57 -10.06 -13.78
N HIS A 580 -21.49 -10.37 -12.49
CA HIS A 580 -21.59 -11.75 -12.00
C HIS A 580 -22.88 -12.06 -11.24
N ALA A 581 -23.50 -11.05 -10.61
CA ALA A 581 -24.68 -11.18 -9.76
C ALA A 581 -25.60 -9.94 -9.90
N PRO A 582 -26.14 -9.66 -11.11
CA PRO A 582 -26.88 -8.43 -11.39
C PRO A 582 -28.13 -8.25 -10.53
N GLU A 583 -28.68 -9.34 -9.97
CA GLU A 583 -29.78 -9.34 -9.01
C GLU A 583 -29.42 -8.78 -7.62
N GLN A 584 -28.14 -8.73 -7.26
CA GLN A 584 -27.66 -8.20 -5.98
C GLN A 584 -27.34 -6.70 -6.02
N VAL A 585 -27.29 -6.10 -7.21
CA VAL A 585 -26.84 -4.71 -7.41
C VAL A 585 -27.69 -3.70 -6.63
N ASP A 586 -29.02 -3.86 -6.66
CA ASP A 586 -29.91 -2.89 -6.01
C ASP A 586 -29.74 -2.94 -4.47
N ALA A 587 -29.63 -4.15 -3.90
CA ALA A 587 -29.36 -4.33 -2.47
C ALA A 587 -27.98 -3.81 -2.05
N LEU A 588 -26.97 -3.89 -2.93
CA LEU A 588 -25.63 -3.36 -2.71
C LEU A 588 -25.64 -1.82 -2.69
N VAL A 589 -26.35 -1.21 -3.64
CA VAL A 589 -26.50 0.25 -3.73
C VAL A 589 -27.26 0.79 -2.52
N ASP A 590 -28.33 0.13 -2.09
CA ASP A 590 -29.07 0.49 -0.88
C ASP A 590 -28.18 0.44 0.37
N ASP A 591 -27.30 -0.55 0.47
CA ASP A 591 -26.39 -0.73 1.60
C ASP A 591 -25.30 0.37 1.68
N ALA A 592 -24.92 0.93 0.52
CA ALA A 592 -23.97 2.03 0.44
C ALA A 592 -24.55 3.34 1.00
N ARG A 593 -25.86 3.56 0.90
CA ARG A 593 -26.53 4.83 1.23
C ARG A 593 -26.29 5.25 2.70
N PRO A 594 -26.40 6.56 3.03
CA PRO A 594 -26.36 7.03 4.41
C PRO A 594 -27.49 6.45 5.27
N GLY A 595 -27.26 6.28 6.57
CA GLY A 595 -28.26 5.83 7.54
C GLY A 595 -28.47 4.31 7.61
N THR A 596 -27.69 3.53 6.87
CA THR A 596 -27.73 2.06 6.94
C THR A 596 -27.19 1.57 8.28
N PRO A 597 -27.84 0.57 8.92
CA PRO A 597 -27.54 0.18 10.30
C PRO A 597 -26.14 -0.40 10.48
N TRP A 598 -25.59 -1.06 9.45
CA TRP A 598 -24.33 -1.78 9.54
C TRP A 598 -23.15 -0.88 9.93
N ARG A 599 -23.14 0.41 9.56
CA ARG A 599 -22.08 1.34 9.97
C ARG A 599 -22.04 1.47 11.49
N ARG A 600 -23.20 1.61 12.12
CA ARG A 600 -23.32 1.64 13.58
C ARG A 600 -22.85 0.34 14.21
N ASP A 601 -23.23 -0.79 13.61
CA ASP A 601 -22.87 -2.13 14.11
C ASP A 601 -21.35 -2.36 14.05
N LEU A 602 -20.66 -1.80 13.05
CA LEU A 602 -19.20 -1.78 12.94
C LEU A 602 -18.52 -0.60 13.67
N GLY A 603 -19.27 0.22 14.40
CA GLY A 603 -18.74 1.37 15.15
C GLY A 603 -18.20 2.53 14.28
N LEU A 604 -18.65 2.62 13.03
CA LEU A 604 -18.25 3.65 12.06
C LEU A 604 -19.19 4.86 12.12
N PRO A 605 -18.67 6.08 11.84
CA PRO A 605 -19.51 7.26 11.70
C PRO A 605 -20.36 7.19 10.42
N GLU A 606 -21.46 7.95 10.42
CA GLU A 606 -22.21 8.22 9.19
C GLU A 606 -21.34 8.97 8.16
N PRO A 607 -21.61 8.80 6.85
CA PRO A 607 -20.92 9.55 5.80
C PRO A 607 -20.94 11.07 6.03
N SER A 608 -19.82 11.72 5.68
CA SER A 608 -19.76 13.18 5.54
C SER A 608 -20.77 13.65 4.49
N GLU A 609 -21.14 14.94 4.48
CA GLU A 609 -22.05 15.48 3.45
C GLU A 609 -21.51 15.24 2.02
N PRO A 610 -20.21 15.52 1.70
CA PRO A 610 -19.64 15.19 0.39
C PRO A 610 -19.68 13.68 0.07
N LEU A 611 -19.39 12.80 1.04
CA LEU A 611 -19.45 11.36 0.82
C LEU A 611 -20.87 10.86 0.59
N ALA A 612 -21.83 11.34 1.38
CA ALA A 612 -23.25 11.02 1.23
C ALA A 612 -23.77 11.42 -0.16
N GLU A 613 -23.38 12.61 -0.63
CA GLU A 613 -23.68 13.10 -1.98
C GLU A 613 -23.05 12.22 -3.06
N ALA A 614 -21.77 11.86 -2.92
CA ALA A 614 -21.07 10.97 -3.84
C ALA A 614 -21.72 9.58 -3.95
N LEU A 615 -22.02 8.94 -2.81
CA LEU A 615 -22.65 7.62 -2.77
C LEU A 615 -24.08 7.66 -3.35
N THR A 616 -24.83 8.73 -3.09
CA THR A 616 -26.15 8.95 -3.70
C THR A 616 -26.06 9.10 -5.21
N ALA A 617 -25.05 9.83 -5.72
CA ALA A 617 -24.85 9.99 -7.16
C ALA A 617 -24.52 8.66 -7.87
N VAL A 618 -23.76 7.76 -7.21
CA VAL A 618 -23.54 6.39 -7.69
C VAL A 618 -24.85 5.61 -7.72
N ALA A 619 -25.65 5.71 -6.66
CA ALA A 619 -26.93 5.00 -6.56
C ALA A 619 -27.92 5.44 -7.65
N ASP A 620 -28.12 6.74 -7.79
CA ASP A 620 -29.10 7.32 -8.72
C ASP A 620 -28.79 6.96 -10.17
N ILE A 621 -27.51 6.87 -10.56
CA ILE A 621 -27.12 6.51 -11.92
C ILE A 621 -27.36 5.03 -12.23
N VAL A 622 -27.21 4.15 -11.22
CA VAL A 622 -27.46 2.71 -11.33
C VAL A 622 -28.97 2.43 -11.39
N GLU A 623 -29.77 3.16 -10.61
CA GLU A 623 -31.23 3.05 -10.58
C GLU A 623 -31.91 3.62 -11.83
N ALA A 624 -31.28 4.59 -12.49
CA ALA A 624 -31.76 5.15 -13.76
C ALA A 624 -31.83 4.11 -14.89
N VAL A 625 -31.08 3.00 -14.78
CA VAL A 625 -31.07 1.90 -15.75
C VAL A 625 -31.73 0.66 -15.15
N GLN A 626 -32.94 0.36 -15.62
CA GLN A 626 -33.73 -0.78 -15.14
C GLN A 626 -33.14 -2.13 -15.60
N PRO A 627 -33.25 -3.19 -14.79
CA PRO A 627 -32.85 -4.54 -15.18
C PRO A 627 -33.74 -5.11 -16.30
N GLY A 628 -33.23 -6.10 -17.04
CA GLY A 628 -34.00 -6.82 -18.08
C GLY A 628 -34.13 -6.11 -19.43
N GLY A 629 -33.35 -5.05 -19.68
CA GLY A 629 -33.27 -4.39 -20.98
C GLY A 629 -32.61 -5.24 -22.07
N LYS A 630 -32.73 -4.79 -23.34
CA LYS A 630 -32.06 -5.45 -24.49
C LYS A 630 -30.54 -5.28 -24.48
N VAL A 631 -30.05 -4.25 -23.81
CA VAL A 631 -28.61 -3.96 -23.64
C VAL A 631 -28.23 -4.38 -22.22
N PRO A 632 -27.08 -5.06 -22.02
CA PRO A 632 -26.55 -5.35 -20.69
C PRO A 632 -26.55 -4.10 -19.78
N ARG A 633 -26.97 -4.26 -18.52
CA ARG A 633 -27.18 -3.15 -17.58
C ARG A 633 -25.91 -2.33 -17.37
N ASP A 634 -24.76 -2.99 -17.25
CA ASP A 634 -23.43 -2.38 -17.16
C ASP A 634 -23.10 -1.48 -18.37
N ALA A 635 -23.34 -1.97 -19.59
CA ALA A 635 -23.10 -1.21 -20.81
C ALA A 635 -24.05 0.00 -20.95
N ALA A 636 -25.31 -0.15 -20.52
CA ALA A 636 -26.27 0.95 -20.51
C ALA A 636 -25.93 2.03 -19.48
N ILE A 637 -25.49 1.64 -18.27
CA ILE A 637 -24.98 2.58 -17.25
C ILE A 637 -23.73 3.30 -17.76
N LEU A 638 -22.79 2.59 -18.38
CA LEU A 638 -21.58 3.21 -18.92
C LEU A 638 -21.91 4.24 -20.01
N ALA A 639 -22.85 3.94 -20.91
CA ALA A 639 -23.29 4.89 -21.94
C ALA A 639 -23.94 6.15 -21.32
N LEU A 640 -24.70 6.00 -20.23
CA LEU A 640 -25.26 7.12 -19.48
C LEU A 640 -24.15 7.96 -18.84
N LEU A 641 -23.15 7.33 -18.22
CA LEU A 641 -21.99 8.01 -17.62
C LEU A 641 -21.13 8.75 -18.64
N GLN A 642 -21.03 8.24 -19.87
CA GLN A 642 -20.29 8.89 -20.96
C GLN A 642 -20.99 10.15 -21.50
N THR A 643 -22.32 10.25 -21.33
CA THR A 643 -23.13 11.38 -21.81
C THR A 643 -23.55 12.33 -20.69
N ALA A 644 -23.32 11.97 -19.43
CA ALA A 644 -23.63 12.79 -18.26
C ALA A 644 -22.81 14.09 -18.25
N SER A 645 -23.47 15.22 -17.99
CA SER A 645 -22.76 16.49 -17.80
C SER A 645 -21.87 16.42 -16.55
N ALA A 646 -20.70 17.07 -16.64
CA ALA A 646 -19.84 17.33 -15.49
C ALA A 646 -20.42 18.42 -14.57
N ASP A 647 -21.50 19.09 -14.99
CA ASP A 647 -22.20 20.10 -14.18
C ASP A 647 -22.82 19.49 -12.92
N GLY A 648 -22.69 20.22 -11.82
CA GLY A 648 -23.24 19.86 -10.53
C GLY A 648 -22.18 19.84 -9.43
N PRO A 649 -22.52 19.26 -8.27
CA PRO A 649 -21.63 19.18 -7.13
C PRO A 649 -20.36 18.36 -7.46
N ALA A 650 -19.20 18.85 -7.01
CA ALA A 650 -17.90 18.28 -7.36
C ALA A 650 -17.77 16.81 -6.89
N ALA A 651 -18.28 16.50 -5.68
CA ALA A 651 -18.27 15.15 -5.13
C ALA A 651 -19.09 14.16 -5.99
N ALA A 652 -20.28 14.55 -6.43
CA ALA A 652 -21.12 13.75 -7.32
C ALA A 652 -20.47 13.52 -8.70
N SER A 653 -19.85 14.56 -9.26
CA SER A 653 -19.15 14.46 -10.55
C SER A 653 -17.94 13.50 -10.47
N LEU A 654 -17.15 13.61 -9.40
CA LEU A 654 -16.05 12.70 -9.12
C LEU A 654 -16.55 11.26 -8.94
N ALA A 655 -17.62 11.04 -8.17
CA ALA A 655 -18.18 9.71 -7.94
C ALA A 655 -18.65 9.01 -9.23
N ARG A 656 -19.30 9.75 -10.14
CA ARG A 656 -19.66 9.22 -11.48
C ARG A 656 -18.41 8.88 -12.30
N ALA A 657 -17.34 9.68 -12.20
CA ALA A 657 -16.09 9.38 -12.87
C ALA A 657 -15.40 8.12 -12.31
N VAL A 658 -15.47 7.90 -10.99
CA VAL A 658 -14.99 6.70 -10.31
C VAL A 658 -15.76 5.46 -10.79
N LEU A 659 -17.10 5.48 -10.77
CA LEU A 659 -17.92 4.36 -11.25
C LEU A 659 -17.68 4.03 -12.72
N ARG A 660 -17.56 5.06 -13.57
CA ARG A 660 -17.20 4.89 -14.98
C ARG A 660 -15.85 4.18 -15.11
N SER A 661 -14.84 4.59 -14.34
CA SER A 661 -13.51 3.97 -14.37
C SER A 661 -13.58 2.48 -13.99
N ALA A 662 -14.36 2.13 -12.95
CA ALA A 662 -14.58 0.75 -12.53
C ALA A 662 -15.25 -0.10 -13.63
N LEU A 663 -16.31 0.42 -14.27
CA LEU A 663 -17.01 -0.28 -15.37
C LEU A 663 -16.12 -0.46 -16.60
N GLU A 664 -15.36 0.56 -16.99
CA GLU A 664 -14.43 0.46 -18.12
C GLU A 664 -13.29 -0.53 -17.85
N ALA A 665 -12.78 -0.59 -16.62
CA ALA A 665 -11.77 -1.57 -16.22
C ALA A 665 -12.28 -3.01 -16.38
N ARG A 666 -13.55 -3.26 -16.04
CA ARG A 666 -14.19 -4.58 -16.26
C ARG A 666 -14.34 -4.90 -17.74
N GLN A 667 -14.74 -3.94 -18.58
CA GLN A 667 -14.85 -4.14 -20.02
C GLN A 667 -13.50 -4.50 -20.66
N ASP A 668 -12.43 -3.83 -20.26
CA ASP A 668 -11.08 -4.11 -20.75
C ASP A 668 -10.60 -5.50 -20.30
N ALA A 669 -10.84 -5.87 -19.04
CA ALA A 669 -10.52 -7.20 -18.54
C ALA A 669 -11.19 -8.30 -19.37
N ARG A 670 -12.47 -8.13 -19.73
CA ARG A 670 -13.20 -9.06 -20.62
C ARG A 670 -12.57 -9.11 -22.02
N ALA A 671 -12.19 -7.96 -22.57
CA ALA A 671 -11.56 -7.88 -23.89
C ALA A 671 -10.22 -8.63 -23.93
N VAL A 672 -9.41 -8.54 -22.87
CA VAL A 672 -8.14 -9.28 -22.77
C VAL A 672 -8.37 -10.80 -22.69
N ILE A 673 -9.33 -11.25 -21.87
CA ILE A 673 -9.68 -12.68 -21.74
C ILE A 673 -10.15 -13.25 -23.08
N SER A 674 -11.04 -12.54 -23.78
CA SER A 674 -11.61 -12.99 -25.07
C SER A 674 -10.60 -13.16 -26.21
N ARG A 675 -9.38 -12.59 -26.09
CA ARG A 675 -8.30 -12.73 -27.08
C ARG A 675 -7.35 -13.89 -26.79
N HIS A 676 -7.39 -14.45 -25.58
CA HIS A 676 -6.49 -15.52 -25.13
C HIS A 676 -7.19 -16.88 -24.96
N GLY A 677 -8.53 -16.91 -24.99
CA GLY A 677 -9.33 -18.12 -25.14
C GLY A 677 -9.75 -18.32 -26.58
#